data_AF-A0A7K1G630-F1
#
_entry.id   AF-A0A7K1G630-F1
#
_cell.length_a   1.000
_cell.length_b   1.000
_cell.length_c   1.000
_cell.angle_alpha   90.00
_cell.angle_beta   90.00
_cell.angle_gamma   90.00
#
_symmetry.space_group_name_H-M   'P 1'
#
loop_
_entity.id
_entity.type
_entity.pdbx_description
1 polymer ?
#
loop_
_entity_poly.entity_id
_entity_poly.type
_entity_poly.pdbx_seq_one_letter_code
_entity_poly.pdbx_strand_id
1 'polypeptide(L)'
;MKKNLFCIWLMLLAILFSVNMEAQMTIGGKKEPEAFSVLELLNKGGLRLPQMTTAERNAFAVKDNDKGNGLTIYNKTTNCVEYWNKVRWVSLCEGTSQTVISPQACLDVAADGTGCDSTFDITDPDCPNGPFNITITAGSEYAALSEVDIVNGKFNINFFPNETTNIHTVLVRVTSTCTSLYKEFLFSQKGVDCNSMTYAAPTITASGTTLCTGGSVYLSVPANSANLDKLIWTRNGIEVARGVNFYIATQKGKYNVSMGAVGCNTNTANEKDITESGTAAPTTISALASNNGVICGTNAVTLSASATTGSVVWFHNGVQEKTGSTVSISGDASVGQWFAAVKDGNCCSKQSNIINVTKSAAAGGQVTITAADVLVNGKPLNSFTSFCSGGSLDLSIINKQSGITYTWYNGNDVIAENPFVVPSSQSTMSLRMVASDNSGAKCPAEASVLEASVTSGNTPGQPNITGNAILCDGTTDLTIVPAVAGTYTYTWYKDNVKMSQTTAAISVSEGGVYSGTVTNATGCTSTWVSRTISSTVSSLPVLSWVVTPDPTKTNFGTKVTMQAAATFNPTSYTWTADNGATVTGTGATVSVQLPASGTDDTPVKITVIAENSCGKSVALEYTILVKNECLTPALTAQSALTQKVTAGSNFSVAVSTTNAQTPTYQWYVNTSASTTGATVISGATAASYTGPVNAAGTYYLFCKVTNGCSGNPTGFSPFFTVTATVNPASITTGSGTFGGRTCFDIAESNDDDDCGRLSTRLGMKSDFNLAATNTQSYVFTPSGNVSNVRFVYVESLTGQIVASISGDNPGAVSGPVTATVVYKTSLSSGANGQGTAFGKTRANALSVTIYAIYTDGTGDKKVELTAQIKDCMCCGAKISPTVWKEFMCYNLGSVDTSSDPMKPIASIQGGTYGWGEFACPAGYRLPTTAEWQGVISNNTATWINYLGNATYYSMTSGMKLGESLMLPTGELMGYGAPNWYPLTYWGQNGAMLNYYTGNGYLAIAGNWANNGYKTHVRCMTAN
;
A
#
# COMPACT_ATOMS: atom_id res chain seq x y z
N MET A 1 -73.09 -47.78 54.90
CA MET A 1 -72.57 -46.58 54.19
C MET A 1 -71.76 -47.03 52.99
N LYS A 2 -72.43 -47.15 51.83
CA LYS A 2 -72.27 -46.37 50.59
C LYS A 2 -70.94 -46.59 49.82
N LYS A 3 -70.92 -47.73 49.11
CA LYS A 3 -70.01 -48.13 48.00
C LYS A 3 -69.97 -47.15 46.81
N ASN A 4 -70.88 -46.18 46.75
CA ASN A 4 -71.10 -45.39 45.53
C ASN A 4 -70.23 -44.12 45.41
N LEU A 5 -69.50 -43.70 46.45
CA LEU A 5 -68.64 -42.51 46.37
C LEU A 5 -67.21 -42.83 45.88
N PHE A 6 -66.72 -44.05 46.14
CA PHE A 6 -65.38 -44.48 45.74
C PHE A 6 -65.29 -44.77 44.22
N CYS A 7 -66.35 -45.35 43.63
CA CYS A 7 -66.36 -45.66 42.20
C CYS A 7 -66.52 -44.42 41.31
N ILE A 8 -67.24 -43.39 41.76
CA ILE A 8 -67.43 -42.15 40.98
C ILE A 8 -66.16 -41.30 40.99
N TRP A 9 -65.41 -41.29 42.10
CA TRP A 9 -64.13 -40.59 42.19
C TRP A 9 -63.04 -41.26 41.34
N LEU A 10 -63.00 -42.60 41.29
CA LEU A 10 -62.07 -43.34 40.42
C LEU A 10 -62.42 -43.25 38.93
N MET A 11 -63.70 -43.20 38.55
CA MET A 11 -64.07 -43.00 37.14
C MET A 11 -63.74 -41.58 36.65
N LEU A 12 -63.93 -40.55 37.48
CA LEU A 12 -63.60 -39.18 37.09
C LEU A 12 -62.09 -38.95 36.98
N LEU A 13 -61.27 -39.60 37.82
CA LEU A 13 -59.81 -39.50 37.73
C LEU A 13 -59.24 -40.23 36.49
N ALA A 14 -59.89 -41.31 36.04
CA ALA A 14 -59.44 -42.11 34.89
C ALA A 14 -59.82 -41.49 33.51
N ILE A 15 -60.84 -40.62 33.46
CA ILE A 15 -61.29 -39.98 32.21
C ILE A 15 -60.56 -38.64 31.97
N LEU A 16 -59.98 -38.02 33.00
CA LEU A 16 -59.43 -36.65 32.95
C LEU A 16 -57.98 -36.50 32.45
N PHE A 17 -57.29 -37.59 32.09
CA PHE A 17 -55.99 -37.51 31.40
C PHE A 17 -55.89 -38.49 30.22
N SER A 18 -56.84 -38.31 29.30
CA SER A 18 -56.65 -38.28 27.83
C SER A 18 -55.27 -38.70 27.31
N VAL A 19 -55.17 -39.94 26.82
CA VAL A 19 -54.21 -40.32 25.78
C VAL A 19 -54.77 -39.94 24.41
N ASN A 20 -54.04 -39.10 23.69
CA ASN A 20 -54.19 -39.00 22.24
C ASN A 20 -53.80 -40.35 21.65
N MET A 21 -54.77 -41.14 21.19
CA MET A 21 -54.49 -42.35 20.44
C MET A 21 -54.19 -41.97 18.98
N GLU A 22 -52.93 -41.66 18.68
CA GLU A 22 -52.42 -41.82 17.32
C GLU A 22 -52.14 -43.30 17.12
N ALA A 23 -52.97 -43.99 16.33
CA ALA A 23 -52.79 -45.41 16.06
C ALA A 23 -51.60 -45.62 15.10
N GLN A 24 -50.39 -45.64 15.64
CA GLN A 24 -49.21 -46.14 14.93
C GLN A 24 -49.26 -47.68 14.94
N MET A 25 -49.09 -48.29 13.76
CA MET A 25 -49.25 -49.74 13.60
C MET A 25 -47.90 -50.39 13.28
N THR A 26 -47.50 -51.38 14.08
CA THR A 26 -46.43 -52.31 13.73
C THR A 26 -47.05 -53.59 13.16
N ILE A 27 -46.65 -54.01 11.95
CA ILE A 27 -47.05 -55.30 11.37
C ILE A 27 -45.82 -56.20 11.23
N GLY A 28 -45.91 -57.43 11.77
CA GLY A 28 -44.87 -58.45 11.62
C GLY A 28 -43.81 -58.51 12.72
N GLY A 29 -43.98 -57.77 13.82
CA GLY A 29 -43.11 -57.86 15.01
C GLY A 29 -43.75 -57.21 16.24
N LYS A 30 -43.09 -57.34 17.41
CA LYS A 30 -43.58 -56.81 18.71
C LYS A 30 -42.87 -55.52 19.16
N LYS A 31 -42.01 -54.93 18.32
CA LYS A 31 -41.36 -53.66 18.63
C LYS A 31 -42.38 -52.53 18.42
N GLU A 32 -42.42 -51.62 19.37
CA GLU A 32 -43.20 -50.38 19.27
C GLU A 32 -42.76 -49.59 18.01
N PRO A 33 -43.70 -49.01 17.24
CA PRO A 33 -43.32 -48.17 16.10
C PRO A 33 -42.40 -47.05 16.57
N GLU A 34 -41.37 -46.75 15.79
CA GLU A 34 -40.56 -45.56 16.02
C GLU A 34 -41.45 -44.32 16.03
N ALA A 35 -41.13 -43.31 16.84
CA ALA A 35 -41.99 -42.14 17.04
C ALA A 35 -42.30 -41.35 15.74
N PHE A 36 -41.54 -41.58 14.67
CA PHE A 36 -41.73 -40.99 13.33
C PHE A 36 -42.51 -41.89 12.35
N SER A 37 -42.89 -43.11 12.75
CA SER A 37 -43.51 -44.13 11.89
C SER A 37 -45.01 -44.26 12.18
N VAL A 38 -45.85 -43.89 11.21
CA VAL A 38 -47.30 -44.18 11.28
C VAL A 38 -47.62 -45.66 10.99
N LEU A 39 -46.79 -46.32 10.18
CA LEU A 39 -46.87 -47.76 9.88
C LEU A 39 -45.46 -48.34 9.75
N GLU A 40 -45.09 -49.28 10.61
CA GLU A 40 -43.77 -49.93 10.61
C GLU A 40 -43.90 -51.44 10.31
N LEU A 41 -43.13 -51.93 9.33
CA LEU A 41 -43.10 -53.34 8.93
C LEU A 41 -41.82 -53.98 9.44
N LEU A 42 -41.93 -54.90 10.40
CA LEU A 42 -40.77 -55.57 11.03
C LEU A 42 -40.49 -56.97 10.46
N ASN A 43 -41.28 -57.42 9.49
CA ASN A 43 -40.95 -58.62 8.75
C ASN A 43 -39.88 -58.33 7.68
N LYS A 44 -39.07 -59.34 7.32
CA LYS A 44 -38.14 -59.24 6.17
C LYS A 44 -38.86 -59.36 4.81
N GLY A 45 -40.19 -59.26 4.78
CA GLY A 45 -41.05 -59.59 3.63
C GLY A 45 -41.43 -58.41 2.73
N GLY A 46 -41.09 -57.18 3.13
CA GLY A 46 -41.38 -55.97 2.34
C GLY A 46 -42.86 -55.59 2.27
N LEU A 47 -43.15 -54.41 1.71
CA LEU A 47 -44.51 -53.95 1.40
C LEU A 47 -44.82 -54.27 -0.07
N ARG A 48 -45.83 -55.09 -0.34
CA ARG A 48 -46.27 -55.38 -1.71
C ARG A 48 -47.47 -54.51 -2.07
N LEU A 49 -47.25 -53.53 -2.95
CA LEU A 49 -48.29 -52.62 -3.45
C LEU A 49 -49.33 -53.36 -4.31
N PRO A 50 -50.56 -52.83 -4.48
CA PRO A 50 -51.53 -53.35 -5.44
C PRO A 50 -50.90 -53.51 -6.82
N GLN A 51 -50.90 -54.75 -7.33
CA GLN A 51 -50.18 -55.08 -8.54
C GLN A 51 -51.10 -55.16 -9.75
N MET A 52 -50.95 -54.24 -10.69
CA MET A 52 -51.80 -54.11 -11.88
C MET A 52 -50.95 -54.06 -13.14
N THR A 53 -51.44 -54.54 -14.28
CA THR A 53 -50.84 -54.26 -15.60
C THR A 53 -51.18 -52.82 -16.04
N THR A 54 -50.47 -52.26 -17.02
CA THR A 54 -50.80 -50.94 -17.59
C THR A 54 -52.25 -50.88 -18.08
N ALA A 55 -52.76 -51.98 -18.65
CA ALA A 55 -54.14 -52.08 -19.10
C ALA A 55 -55.13 -52.07 -17.93
N GLU A 56 -54.89 -52.87 -16.88
CA GLU A 56 -55.73 -52.88 -15.66
C GLU A 56 -55.70 -51.53 -14.95
N ARG A 57 -54.52 -50.90 -14.85
CA ARG A 57 -54.33 -49.57 -14.26
C ARG A 57 -55.07 -48.49 -15.04
N ASN A 58 -55.04 -48.52 -16.38
CA ASN A 58 -55.78 -47.56 -17.21
C ASN A 58 -57.29 -47.77 -17.17
N ALA A 59 -57.74 -49.02 -16.97
CA ALA A 59 -59.14 -49.35 -16.74
C ALA A 59 -59.62 -48.99 -15.32
N PHE A 60 -58.69 -48.74 -14.39
CA PHE A 60 -58.99 -48.25 -13.04
C PHE A 60 -59.39 -46.78 -13.11
N ALA A 61 -60.70 -46.50 -13.04
CA ALA A 61 -61.28 -45.17 -13.18
C ALA A 61 -60.97 -44.25 -11.97
N VAL A 62 -59.77 -43.65 -11.94
CA VAL A 62 -59.40 -42.56 -11.02
C VAL A 62 -59.39 -41.18 -11.69
N LYS A 63 -59.54 -41.13 -13.02
CA LYS A 63 -59.76 -39.89 -13.77
C LYS A 63 -61.11 -39.29 -13.33
N ASP A 64 -61.10 -38.01 -12.94
CA ASP A 64 -62.25 -37.25 -12.38
C ASP A 64 -62.65 -37.59 -10.93
N ASN A 65 -61.79 -38.29 -10.17
CA ASN A 65 -61.99 -38.52 -8.73
C ASN A 65 -60.92 -37.82 -7.89
N ASP A 66 -61.29 -36.70 -7.24
CA ASP A 66 -60.41 -35.91 -6.40
C ASP A 66 -59.79 -36.68 -5.22
N LYS A 67 -60.42 -37.79 -4.80
CA LYS A 67 -59.92 -38.67 -3.73
C LYS A 67 -58.82 -39.63 -4.19
N GLY A 68 -58.56 -39.73 -5.49
CA GLY A 68 -57.55 -40.62 -6.06
C GLY A 68 -56.11 -40.09 -5.97
N ASN A 69 -55.90 -38.83 -5.56
CA ASN A 69 -54.57 -38.24 -5.46
C ASN A 69 -53.70 -39.00 -4.43
N GLY A 70 -52.51 -39.43 -4.85
CA GLY A 70 -51.60 -40.21 -4.02
C GLY A 70 -51.92 -41.70 -3.98
N LEU A 71 -52.87 -42.19 -4.79
CA LEU A 71 -53.05 -43.62 -4.99
C LEU A 71 -51.80 -44.22 -5.62
N THR A 72 -51.16 -45.17 -4.93
CA THR A 72 -49.90 -45.79 -5.33
C THR A 72 -50.07 -47.27 -5.64
N ILE A 73 -49.57 -47.71 -6.80
CA ILE A 73 -49.65 -49.08 -7.30
C ILE A 73 -48.28 -49.56 -7.79
N TYR A 74 -48.11 -50.86 -7.96
CA TYR A 74 -46.99 -51.44 -8.70
C TYR A 74 -47.49 -51.91 -10.07
N ASN A 75 -47.05 -51.25 -11.13
CA ASN A 75 -47.40 -51.61 -12.49
C ASN A 75 -46.52 -52.78 -12.94
N LYS A 76 -47.09 -53.99 -13.00
CA LYS A 76 -46.39 -55.22 -13.41
C LYS A 76 -46.02 -55.23 -14.90
N THR A 77 -46.60 -54.37 -15.73
CA THR A 77 -46.22 -54.26 -17.14
C THR A 77 -44.93 -53.45 -17.27
N THR A 78 -44.77 -52.37 -16.51
CA THR A 78 -43.58 -51.51 -16.53
C THR A 78 -42.57 -51.87 -15.44
N ASN A 79 -42.93 -52.75 -14.50
CA ASN A 79 -42.19 -53.07 -13.27
C ASN A 79 -41.90 -51.85 -12.38
N CYS A 80 -42.76 -50.83 -12.43
CA CYS A 80 -42.55 -49.56 -11.77
C CYS A 80 -43.60 -49.28 -10.69
N VAL A 81 -43.21 -48.54 -9.66
CA VAL A 81 -44.18 -47.93 -8.74
C VAL A 81 -44.76 -46.70 -9.42
N GLU A 82 -46.09 -46.62 -9.51
CA GLU A 82 -46.80 -45.48 -10.09
C GLU A 82 -47.74 -44.87 -9.06
N TYR A 83 -47.90 -43.54 -9.07
CA TYR A 83 -48.92 -42.86 -8.29
C TYR A 83 -49.76 -41.91 -9.13
N TRP A 84 -51.03 -41.74 -8.79
CA TRP A 84 -51.91 -40.77 -9.43
C TRP A 84 -51.71 -39.38 -8.83
N ASN A 85 -51.36 -38.38 -9.64
CA ASN A 85 -51.07 -37.01 -9.17
C ASN A 85 -52.21 -36.00 -9.45
N LYS A 86 -53.43 -36.49 -9.66
CA LYS A 86 -54.63 -35.77 -10.15
C LYS A 86 -54.74 -35.56 -11.66
N VAL A 87 -53.63 -35.53 -12.39
CA VAL A 87 -53.63 -35.26 -13.84
C VAL A 87 -53.38 -36.53 -14.63
N ARG A 88 -52.38 -37.31 -14.21
CA ARG A 88 -51.97 -38.56 -14.84
C ARG A 88 -51.35 -39.51 -13.83
N TRP A 89 -51.14 -40.74 -14.26
CA TRP A 89 -50.27 -41.68 -13.54
C TRP A 89 -48.82 -41.25 -13.73
N VAL A 90 -48.12 -41.07 -12.62
CA VAL A 90 -46.71 -40.70 -12.55
C VAL A 90 -45.91 -41.93 -12.12
N SER A 91 -44.95 -42.33 -12.93
CA SER A 91 -44.01 -43.39 -12.56
C SER A 91 -42.93 -42.81 -11.67
N LEU A 92 -42.78 -43.36 -10.45
CA LEU A 92 -41.68 -43.01 -9.55
C LEU A 92 -40.34 -43.58 -10.01
N CYS A 93 -40.37 -44.45 -11.01
CA CYS A 93 -39.18 -45.06 -11.59
C CYS A 93 -38.71 -44.36 -12.87
N GLU A 94 -39.50 -43.43 -13.43
CA GLU A 94 -39.20 -42.82 -14.73
C GLU A 94 -39.24 -41.28 -14.74
N GLY A 95 -39.22 -40.63 -13.57
CA GLY A 95 -39.43 -39.19 -13.49
C GLY A 95 -40.79 -38.77 -14.08
N THR A 96 -41.04 -37.47 -14.16
CA THR A 96 -42.32 -36.95 -14.68
C THR A 96 -42.30 -36.64 -16.17
N SER A 97 -41.14 -36.67 -16.82
CA SER A 97 -40.96 -36.35 -18.25
C SER A 97 -41.17 -37.57 -19.17
N GLN A 98 -41.63 -37.35 -20.40
CA GLN A 98 -41.73 -38.40 -21.43
C GLN A 98 -40.44 -38.59 -22.24
N THR A 99 -39.34 -37.99 -21.77
CA THR A 99 -38.01 -38.09 -22.38
C THR A 99 -37.58 -39.55 -22.62
N VAL A 100 -37.00 -39.83 -23.78
CA VAL A 100 -36.42 -41.12 -24.17
C VAL A 100 -34.95 -40.90 -24.55
N ILE A 101 -34.09 -41.82 -24.12
CA ILE A 101 -32.67 -41.88 -24.50
C ILE A 101 -32.45 -42.96 -25.57
N SER A 102 -31.67 -42.65 -26.60
CA SER A 102 -31.28 -43.59 -27.65
C SER A 102 -29.79 -43.43 -28.00
N PRO A 103 -28.98 -44.50 -28.03
CA PRO A 103 -29.33 -45.88 -27.66
C PRO A 103 -29.65 -46.01 -26.16
N GLN A 104 -30.10 -47.19 -25.73
CA GLN A 104 -30.37 -47.44 -24.30
C GLN A 104 -29.11 -47.16 -23.46
N ALA A 105 -29.30 -46.53 -22.29
CA ALA A 105 -28.21 -46.25 -21.35
C ALA A 105 -27.39 -47.51 -21.05
N CYS A 106 -26.05 -47.39 -21.09
CA CYS A 106 -25.17 -48.53 -20.85
C CYS A 106 -25.32 -49.04 -19.43
N LEU A 107 -25.64 -50.32 -19.32
CA LEU A 107 -25.53 -51.08 -18.09
C LEU A 107 -24.32 -52.01 -18.22
N ASP A 108 -23.69 -52.35 -17.10
CA ASP A 108 -22.61 -53.33 -17.07
C ASP A 108 -21.32 -52.93 -17.82
N VAL A 109 -21.00 -51.63 -17.86
CA VAL A 109 -19.73 -51.10 -18.42
C VAL A 109 -18.53 -51.80 -17.77
N ALA A 110 -17.48 -52.09 -18.53
CA ALA A 110 -16.32 -52.78 -17.99
C ALA A 110 -15.64 -51.96 -16.89
N ALA A 111 -14.98 -52.65 -15.94
CA ALA A 111 -14.36 -52.00 -14.79
C ALA A 111 -13.26 -50.99 -15.18
N ASP A 112 -12.64 -51.13 -16.35
CA ASP A 112 -11.68 -50.16 -16.89
C ASP A 112 -12.34 -48.90 -17.51
N GLY A 113 -13.66 -48.86 -17.56
CA GLY A 113 -14.46 -47.77 -18.11
C GLY A 113 -14.83 -47.94 -19.59
N THR A 114 -14.38 -49.02 -20.24
CA THR A 114 -14.67 -49.28 -21.66
C THR A 114 -16.03 -49.94 -21.89
N GLY A 115 -16.60 -49.75 -23.08
CA GLY A 115 -17.87 -50.38 -23.49
C GLY A 115 -19.10 -49.47 -23.38
N CYS A 116 -18.93 -48.16 -23.19
CA CYS A 116 -20.01 -47.17 -23.28
C CYS A 116 -19.65 -46.00 -24.21
N ASP A 117 -19.26 -46.32 -25.44
CA ASP A 117 -18.67 -45.35 -26.38
C ASP A 117 -19.70 -44.69 -27.31
N SER A 118 -20.98 -44.91 -27.07
CA SER A 118 -22.06 -44.35 -27.90
C SER A 118 -22.38 -42.91 -27.50
N THR A 119 -22.66 -42.07 -28.49
CA THR A 119 -23.36 -40.79 -28.26
C THR A 119 -24.84 -41.06 -28.02
N PHE A 120 -25.38 -40.49 -26.95
CA PHE A 120 -26.77 -40.61 -26.53
C PHE A 120 -27.58 -39.42 -27.02
N ASP A 121 -28.64 -39.69 -27.76
CA ASP A 121 -29.62 -38.73 -28.22
C ASP A 121 -30.85 -38.74 -27.30
N ILE A 122 -31.31 -37.56 -26.93
CA ILE A 122 -32.50 -37.32 -26.14
C ILE A 122 -33.63 -36.81 -27.02
N THR A 123 -34.80 -37.43 -26.89
CA THR A 123 -36.04 -36.95 -27.49
C THR A 123 -37.12 -36.85 -26.43
N ASP A 124 -37.97 -35.82 -26.49
CA ASP A 124 -39.14 -35.69 -25.61
C ASP A 124 -40.36 -35.24 -26.44
N PRO A 125 -41.43 -36.04 -26.52
CA PRO A 125 -42.67 -35.65 -27.19
C PRO A 125 -43.28 -34.36 -26.65
N ASP A 126 -43.08 -34.06 -25.36
CA ASP A 126 -43.58 -32.85 -24.71
C ASP A 126 -42.65 -31.63 -24.93
N CYS A 127 -41.46 -31.83 -25.52
CA CYS A 127 -40.47 -30.78 -25.84
C CYS A 127 -39.63 -31.16 -27.10
N PRO A 128 -40.24 -31.17 -28.31
CA PRO A 128 -39.63 -31.81 -29.49
C PRO A 128 -38.35 -31.17 -30.03
N ASN A 129 -38.09 -29.89 -29.71
CA ASN A 129 -36.97 -29.11 -30.25
C ASN A 129 -35.91 -28.75 -29.18
N GLY A 130 -35.97 -29.34 -27.99
CA GLY A 130 -35.13 -28.92 -26.86
C GLY A 130 -35.36 -27.45 -26.45
N PRO A 131 -34.45 -26.84 -25.68
CA PRO A 131 -33.23 -27.42 -25.12
C PRO A 131 -33.48 -28.31 -23.89
N PHE A 132 -32.51 -29.15 -23.55
CA PHE A 132 -32.50 -30.06 -22.40
C PHE A 132 -31.39 -29.68 -21.43
N ASN A 133 -31.61 -29.87 -20.13
CA ASN A 133 -30.56 -29.80 -19.13
C ASN A 133 -30.14 -31.22 -18.71
N ILE A 134 -28.88 -31.60 -18.96
CA ILE A 134 -28.36 -32.97 -18.79
C ILE A 134 -27.26 -32.92 -17.72
N THR A 135 -27.47 -33.62 -16.60
CA THR A 135 -26.57 -33.56 -15.45
C THR A 135 -26.45 -34.91 -14.74
N ILE A 136 -25.29 -35.19 -14.13
CA ILE A 136 -25.16 -36.32 -13.21
C ILE A 136 -25.67 -35.88 -11.84
N THR A 137 -26.64 -36.62 -11.30
CA THR A 137 -27.27 -36.34 -10.00
C THR A 137 -26.81 -37.26 -8.88
N ALA A 138 -26.22 -38.40 -9.23
CA ALA A 138 -25.54 -39.31 -8.31
C ALA A 138 -24.43 -40.06 -9.06
N GLY A 139 -23.29 -40.31 -8.40
CA GLY A 139 -22.15 -41.05 -8.99
C GLY A 139 -21.22 -40.21 -9.85
N SER A 140 -21.17 -38.89 -9.65
CA SER A 140 -20.24 -37.99 -10.37
C SER A 140 -18.76 -38.27 -10.10
N GLU A 141 -18.47 -38.97 -9.00
CA GLU A 141 -17.14 -39.47 -8.65
C GLU A 141 -16.72 -40.69 -9.49
N TYR A 142 -17.64 -41.30 -10.25
CA TYR A 142 -17.41 -42.50 -11.06
C TYR A 142 -17.44 -42.25 -12.57
N ALA A 143 -18.04 -41.14 -13.03
CA ALA A 143 -18.09 -40.80 -14.44
C ALA A 143 -18.28 -39.30 -14.67
N ALA A 144 -17.98 -38.85 -15.88
CA ALA A 144 -18.23 -37.49 -16.36
C ALA A 144 -19.05 -37.51 -17.66
N LEU A 145 -19.82 -36.45 -17.90
CA LEU A 145 -20.46 -36.21 -19.19
C LEU A 145 -19.49 -35.49 -20.13
N SER A 146 -19.51 -35.83 -21.41
CA SER A 146 -18.76 -35.14 -22.47
C SER A 146 -19.64 -34.91 -23.69
N GLU A 147 -19.19 -34.02 -24.60
CA GLU A 147 -19.91 -33.70 -25.84
C GLU A 147 -21.39 -33.33 -25.63
N VAL A 148 -21.69 -32.62 -24.53
CA VAL A 148 -23.06 -32.29 -24.15
C VAL A 148 -23.62 -31.17 -25.04
N ASP A 149 -24.46 -31.54 -25.98
CA ASP A 149 -25.27 -30.65 -26.81
C ASP A 149 -26.67 -30.52 -26.20
N ILE A 150 -26.85 -29.50 -25.36
CA ILE A 150 -28.13 -29.20 -24.70
C ILE A 150 -29.22 -28.78 -25.69
N VAL A 151 -28.88 -28.33 -26.90
CA VAL A 151 -29.86 -27.86 -27.88
C VAL A 151 -30.46 -29.04 -28.62
N ASN A 152 -29.61 -29.95 -29.08
CA ASN A 152 -30.03 -31.15 -29.82
C ASN A 152 -30.21 -32.39 -28.92
N GLY A 153 -30.00 -32.24 -27.61
CA GLY A 153 -30.17 -33.32 -26.63
C GLY A 153 -29.13 -34.43 -26.75
N LYS A 154 -27.89 -34.12 -27.14
CA LYS A 154 -26.83 -35.13 -27.29
C LYS A 154 -25.84 -35.10 -26.14
N PHE A 155 -25.31 -36.25 -25.73
CA PHE A 155 -24.18 -36.32 -24.81
C PHE A 155 -23.49 -37.68 -24.87
N ASN A 156 -22.26 -37.74 -24.39
CA ASN A 156 -21.53 -38.97 -24.09
C ASN A 156 -21.31 -39.07 -22.58
N ILE A 157 -21.08 -40.28 -22.06
CA ILE A 157 -20.69 -40.51 -20.67
C ILE A 157 -19.38 -41.30 -20.62
N ASN A 158 -18.41 -40.81 -19.87
CA ASN A 158 -17.09 -41.42 -19.70
C ASN A 158 -16.93 -41.89 -18.27
N PHE A 159 -16.82 -43.20 -18.06
CA PHE A 159 -16.55 -43.80 -16.75
C PHE A 159 -15.05 -43.72 -16.40
N PHE A 160 -14.75 -43.40 -15.16
CA PHE A 160 -13.41 -43.57 -14.61
C PHE A 160 -13.15 -45.05 -14.31
N PRO A 161 -11.90 -45.53 -14.30
CA PRO A 161 -11.60 -46.90 -13.90
C PRO A 161 -12.13 -47.21 -12.49
N ASN A 162 -12.91 -48.27 -12.35
CA ASN A 162 -13.36 -48.80 -11.07
C ASN A 162 -12.32 -49.77 -10.53
N GLU A 163 -11.63 -49.38 -9.46
CA GLU A 163 -10.63 -50.22 -8.78
C GLU A 163 -11.19 -50.99 -7.57
N THR A 164 -12.52 -51.15 -7.48
CA THR A 164 -13.21 -51.84 -6.38
C THR A 164 -14.05 -52.99 -6.90
N THR A 165 -14.38 -53.96 -6.06
CA THR A 165 -15.33 -55.04 -6.41
C THR A 165 -16.79 -54.59 -6.45
N ASN A 166 -17.09 -53.37 -5.98
CA ASN A 166 -18.45 -52.85 -5.94
C ASN A 166 -18.83 -52.31 -7.31
N ILE A 167 -20.10 -52.49 -7.68
CA ILE A 167 -20.66 -51.88 -8.89
C ILE A 167 -20.80 -50.38 -8.62
N HIS A 168 -20.34 -49.56 -9.57
CA HIS A 168 -20.59 -48.12 -9.56
C HIS A 168 -21.83 -47.82 -10.38
N THR A 169 -22.71 -46.97 -9.85
CA THR A 169 -23.92 -46.52 -10.53
C THR A 169 -23.89 -45.02 -10.70
N VAL A 170 -24.27 -44.55 -11.88
CA VAL A 170 -24.33 -43.14 -12.24
C VAL A 170 -25.74 -42.82 -12.70
N LEU A 171 -26.34 -41.79 -12.10
CA LEU A 171 -27.70 -41.37 -12.42
C LEU A 171 -27.64 -40.05 -13.19
N VAL A 172 -27.94 -40.10 -14.49
CA VAL A 172 -27.99 -38.92 -15.34
C VAL A 172 -29.43 -38.41 -15.41
N ARG A 173 -29.67 -37.20 -14.90
CA ARG A 173 -30.96 -36.51 -15.01
C ARG A 173 -30.99 -35.65 -16.26
N VAL A 174 -32.04 -35.82 -17.03
CA VAL A 174 -32.39 -34.97 -18.17
C VAL A 174 -33.67 -34.22 -17.84
N THR A 175 -33.59 -32.89 -17.89
CA THR A 175 -34.72 -31.99 -17.63
C THR A 175 -35.10 -31.28 -18.91
N SER A 176 -36.34 -31.43 -19.34
CA SER A 176 -36.88 -30.74 -20.51
C SER A 176 -37.19 -29.30 -20.15
N THR A 177 -36.54 -28.34 -20.79
CA THR A 177 -36.71 -26.92 -20.42
C THR A 177 -38.09 -26.39 -20.78
N CYS A 178 -38.77 -26.96 -21.78
CA CYS A 178 -40.13 -26.56 -22.17
C CYS A 178 -41.17 -26.82 -21.06
N THR A 179 -41.01 -27.90 -20.30
CA THR A 179 -42.01 -28.37 -19.31
C THR A 179 -41.50 -28.33 -17.87
N SER A 180 -40.19 -28.12 -17.69
CA SER A 180 -39.49 -28.28 -16.40
C SER A 180 -39.64 -29.67 -15.76
N LEU A 181 -40.10 -30.65 -16.53
CA LEU A 181 -40.18 -32.05 -16.10
C LEU A 181 -38.84 -32.73 -16.37
N TYR A 182 -38.50 -33.74 -15.56
CA TYR A 182 -37.26 -34.47 -15.70
C TYR A 182 -37.48 -35.98 -15.76
N LYS A 183 -36.49 -36.68 -16.32
CA LYS A 183 -36.32 -38.14 -16.26
C LYS A 183 -34.88 -38.48 -15.95
N GLU A 184 -34.67 -39.57 -15.23
CA GLU A 184 -33.34 -40.06 -14.86
C GLU A 184 -33.03 -41.36 -15.60
N PHE A 185 -31.79 -41.48 -16.02
CA PHE A 185 -31.26 -42.65 -16.71
C PHE A 185 -30.12 -43.22 -15.88
N LEU A 186 -30.25 -44.49 -15.53
CA LEU A 186 -29.25 -45.24 -14.78
C LEU A 186 -28.20 -45.79 -15.75
N PHE A 187 -26.95 -45.47 -15.47
CA PHE A 187 -25.79 -46.12 -16.05
C PHE A 187 -25.08 -46.92 -14.95
N SER A 188 -24.46 -48.03 -15.30
CA SER A 188 -23.71 -48.84 -14.32
C SER A 188 -22.41 -49.38 -14.90
N GLN A 189 -21.42 -49.48 -14.03
CA GLN A 189 -20.10 -50.00 -14.32
C GLN A 189 -19.79 -51.15 -13.35
N LYS A 190 -19.31 -52.27 -13.89
CA LYS A 190 -18.96 -53.45 -13.11
C LYS A 190 -17.83 -53.12 -12.12
N GLY A 191 -17.86 -53.80 -10.99
CA GLY A 191 -16.69 -53.94 -10.14
C GLY A 191 -15.60 -54.78 -10.81
N VAL A 192 -14.39 -54.69 -10.29
CA VAL A 192 -13.27 -55.55 -10.67
C VAL A 192 -13.62 -57.02 -10.41
N ASP A 193 -13.44 -57.86 -11.43
CA ASP A 193 -13.50 -59.31 -11.26
C ASP A 193 -12.19 -59.84 -10.67
N CYS A 194 -12.22 -60.19 -9.39
CA CYS A 194 -11.05 -60.70 -8.68
C CYS A 194 -10.50 -62.02 -9.25
N ASN A 195 -11.29 -62.79 -10.02
CA ASN A 195 -10.85 -64.07 -10.58
C ASN A 195 -9.71 -63.91 -11.59
N SER A 196 -9.56 -62.72 -12.17
CA SER A 196 -8.47 -62.37 -13.08
C SER A 196 -7.15 -62.00 -12.36
N MET A 197 -7.18 -61.86 -11.03
CA MET A 197 -6.07 -61.36 -10.21
C MET A 197 -5.76 -62.33 -9.07
N THR A 198 -4.74 -63.17 -9.22
CA THR A 198 -4.36 -64.13 -8.17
C THR A 198 -3.24 -63.56 -7.29
N TYR A 199 -3.62 -63.00 -6.15
CA TYR A 199 -2.68 -62.51 -5.13
C TYR A 199 -3.01 -63.11 -3.75
N ALA A 200 -1.99 -63.43 -2.96
CA ALA A 200 -2.18 -63.88 -1.58
C ALA A 200 -2.18 -62.69 -0.61
N ALA A 201 -3.20 -62.58 0.24
CA ALA A 201 -3.27 -61.55 1.27
C ALA A 201 -2.22 -61.82 2.37
N PRO A 202 -1.28 -60.90 2.65
CA PRO A 202 -0.33 -61.08 3.74
C PRO A 202 -1.00 -60.89 5.10
N THR A 203 -0.45 -61.51 6.15
CA THR A 203 -1.00 -61.42 7.51
C THR A 203 -0.78 -60.03 8.12
N ILE A 204 -1.83 -59.45 8.72
CA ILE A 204 -1.73 -58.16 9.44
C ILE A 204 -1.31 -58.40 10.90
N THR A 205 -0.24 -57.73 11.32
CA THR A 205 0.16 -57.54 12.73
C THR A 205 -0.29 -56.18 13.22
N ALA A 206 -0.73 -56.08 14.47
CA ALA A 206 -1.15 -54.82 15.09
C ALA A 206 -0.46 -54.64 16.44
N SER A 207 -0.06 -53.42 16.78
CA SER A 207 0.49 -53.09 18.11
C SER A 207 -0.55 -53.20 19.25
N GLY A 208 -1.84 -53.22 18.88
CA GLY A 208 -3.02 -53.34 19.74
C GLY A 208 -4.29 -53.11 18.92
N THR A 209 -5.45 -53.10 19.57
CA THR A 209 -6.75 -52.77 18.95
C THR A 209 -7.43 -51.55 19.59
N THR A 210 -6.75 -50.88 20.52
CA THR A 210 -7.25 -49.73 21.25
C THR A 210 -6.59 -48.45 20.75
N LEU A 211 -7.40 -47.51 20.28
CA LEU A 211 -6.98 -46.17 19.89
C LEU A 211 -7.27 -45.19 21.05
N CYS A 212 -6.19 -44.64 21.61
CA CYS A 212 -6.29 -43.64 22.66
C CYS A 212 -6.41 -42.24 22.05
N THR A 213 -7.07 -41.32 22.75
CA THR A 213 -7.33 -39.96 22.27
C THR A 213 -6.00 -39.25 22.01
N GLY A 214 -5.78 -38.84 20.75
CA GLY A 214 -4.54 -38.21 20.30
C GLY A 214 -3.38 -39.18 19.98
N GLY A 215 -3.59 -40.49 20.14
CA GLY A 215 -2.60 -41.54 19.88
C GLY A 215 -2.75 -42.25 18.54
N SER A 216 -2.08 -43.39 18.40
CA SER A 216 -2.08 -44.22 17.19
C SER A 216 -2.08 -45.71 17.51
N VAL A 217 -2.61 -46.52 16.58
CA VAL A 217 -2.37 -47.97 16.50
C VAL A 217 -1.51 -48.26 15.26
N TYR A 218 -0.48 -49.08 15.43
CA TYR A 218 0.44 -49.42 14.34
C TYR A 218 0.07 -50.76 13.74
N LEU A 219 -0.24 -50.77 12.44
CA LEU A 219 -0.58 -51.96 11.67
C LEU A 219 0.52 -52.24 10.66
N SER A 220 0.91 -53.49 10.49
CA SER A 220 1.95 -53.87 9.53
C SER A 220 1.69 -55.22 8.90
N VAL A 221 2.26 -55.42 7.73
CA VAL A 221 2.46 -56.71 7.07
C VAL A 221 3.97 -56.92 6.92
N PRO A 222 4.45 -58.17 6.71
CA PRO A 222 5.87 -58.42 6.49
C PRO A 222 6.44 -57.54 5.37
N ALA A 223 7.58 -56.89 5.61
CA ALA A 223 8.18 -55.95 4.65
C ALA A 223 8.56 -56.62 3.32
N ASN A 224 8.83 -57.93 3.34
CA ASN A 224 9.11 -58.76 2.18
C ASN A 224 7.86 -59.42 1.56
N SER A 225 6.65 -58.92 1.88
CA SER A 225 5.42 -59.41 1.25
C SER A 225 5.50 -59.24 -0.26
N ALA A 226 5.24 -60.33 -1.00
CA ALA A 226 5.25 -60.32 -2.45
C ALA A 226 4.16 -59.38 -3.00
N ASN A 227 4.48 -58.66 -4.07
CA ASN A 227 3.58 -57.70 -4.73
C ASN A 227 3.09 -56.61 -3.77
N LEU A 228 3.98 -56.08 -2.93
CA LEU A 228 3.64 -55.01 -1.99
C LEU A 228 3.02 -53.80 -2.70
N ASP A 229 3.41 -53.52 -3.94
CA ASP A 229 2.83 -52.47 -4.82
C ASP A 229 1.34 -52.70 -5.12
N LYS A 230 0.84 -53.92 -4.98
CA LYS A 230 -0.57 -54.30 -5.15
C LYS A 230 -1.36 -54.31 -3.85
N LEU A 231 -0.72 -54.10 -2.71
CA LEU A 231 -1.39 -54.11 -1.41
C LEU A 231 -2.15 -52.80 -1.18
N ILE A 232 -3.39 -52.93 -0.72
CA ILE A 232 -4.28 -51.80 -0.41
C ILE A 232 -4.78 -51.96 1.03
N TRP A 233 -4.41 -51.03 1.91
CA TRP A 233 -4.99 -50.91 3.24
C TRP A 233 -6.38 -50.31 3.13
N THR A 234 -7.32 -50.91 3.84
CA THR A 234 -8.72 -50.47 3.88
C THR A 234 -9.18 -50.24 5.31
N ARG A 235 -10.10 -49.30 5.50
CA ARG A 235 -10.86 -49.07 6.72
C ARG A 235 -12.35 -49.07 6.38
N ASN A 236 -13.12 -49.99 6.95
CA ASN A 236 -14.52 -50.23 6.63
C ASN A 236 -14.75 -50.45 5.12
N GLY A 237 -13.81 -51.10 4.45
CA GLY A 237 -13.84 -51.33 2.99
C GLY A 237 -13.40 -50.14 2.13
N ILE A 238 -13.04 -49.00 2.73
CA ILE A 238 -12.55 -47.81 2.01
C ILE A 238 -11.02 -47.79 2.04
N GLU A 239 -10.37 -47.57 0.89
CA GLU A 239 -8.91 -47.44 0.81
C GLU A 239 -8.39 -46.29 1.68
N VAL A 240 -7.32 -46.56 2.46
CA VAL A 240 -6.64 -45.57 3.32
C VAL A 240 -5.14 -45.46 3.05
N ALA A 241 -4.54 -46.45 2.39
CA ALA A 241 -3.18 -46.42 1.88
C ALA A 241 -2.96 -47.56 0.87
N ARG A 242 -1.95 -47.43 0.00
CA ARG A 242 -1.58 -48.44 -0.99
C ARG A 242 -0.06 -48.53 -1.11
N GLY A 243 0.44 -49.72 -1.41
CA GLY A 243 1.86 -49.92 -1.73
C GLY A 243 2.81 -49.91 -0.53
N VAL A 244 2.29 -49.81 0.70
CA VAL A 244 3.08 -49.66 1.93
C VAL A 244 2.90 -50.86 2.85
N ASN A 245 3.99 -51.34 3.45
CA ASN A 245 3.94 -52.51 4.32
C ASN A 245 3.43 -52.21 5.73
N PHE A 246 3.22 -50.95 6.10
CA PHE A 246 2.59 -50.58 7.36
C PHE A 246 1.71 -49.35 7.21
N TYR A 247 0.74 -49.25 8.12
CA TYR A 247 -0.19 -48.14 8.21
C TYR A 247 -0.38 -47.73 9.67
N ILE A 248 -0.44 -46.41 9.90
CA ILE A 248 -0.60 -45.85 11.24
C ILE A 248 -2.05 -45.41 11.40
N ALA A 249 -2.84 -46.23 12.08
CA ALA A 249 -4.24 -45.97 12.32
C ALA A 249 -4.42 -44.92 13.42
N THR A 250 -5.02 -43.79 13.03
CA THR A 250 -5.35 -42.65 13.91
C THR A 250 -6.86 -42.45 14.07
N GLN A 251 -7.66 -43.35 13.51
CA GLN A 251 -9.12 -43.31 13.53
C GLN A 251 -9.67 -44.70 13.85
N LYS A 252 -10.84 -44.76 14.48
CA LYS A 252 -11.53 -46.03 14.76
C LYS A 252 -12.12 -46.65 13.47
N GLY A 253 -12.31 -47.96 13.49
CA GLY A 253 -12.93 -48.71 12.39
C GLY A 253 -12.26 -50.06 12.14
N LYS A 254 -12.82 -50.81 11.20
CA LYS A 254 -12.33 -52.13 10.80
C LYS A 254 -11.28 -52.02 9.72
N TYR A 255 -10.03 -52.32 10.08
CA TYR A 255 -8.91 -52.29 9.15
C TYR A 255 -8.62 -53.66 8.55
N ASN A 256 -8.38 -53.72 7.25
CA ASN A 256 -7.96 -54.94 6.55
C ASN A 256 -7.07 -54.60 5.33
N VAL A 257 -6.54 -55.60 4.64
CA VAL A 257 -5.82 -55.45 3.37
C VAL A 257 -6.56 -56.16 2.24
N SER A 258 -6.58 -55.52 1.07
CA SER A 258 -6.95 -56.11 -0.21
C SER A 258 -5.71 -56.18 -1.11
N MET A 259 -5.69 -57.11 -2.07
CA MET A 259 -4.59 -57.23 -3.03
C MET A 259 -5.11 -57.08 -4.46
N GLY A 260 -4.52 -56.15 -5.21
CA GLY A 260 -4.87 -55.81 -6.59
C GLY A 260 -5.91 -54.68 -6.67
N ALA A 261 -7.11 -54.95 -6.16
CA ALA A 261 -8.26 -54.04 -6.14
C ALA A 261 -8.94 -54.07 -4.76
N VAL A 262 -9.62 -52.99 -4.38
CA VAL A 262 -10.32 -52.89 -3.10
C VAL A 262 -11.41 -53.96 -3.02
N GLY A 263 -11.35 -54.81 -1.99
CA GLY A 263 -12.27 -55.95 -1.82
C GLY A 263 -11.83 -57.26 -2.50
N CYS A 264 -10.77 -57.24 -3.32
CA CYS A 264 -10.20 -58.46 -3.90
C CYS A 264 -9.12 -59.08 -3.01
N ASN A 265 -9.01 -60.42 -3.10
CA ASN A 265 -7.93 -61.19 -2.47
C ASN A 265 -7.73 -60.81 -0.98
N THR A 266 -8.83 -60.66 -0.25
CA THR A 266 -8.83 -60.32 1.18
C THR A 266 -8.78 -61.58 2.03
N ASN A 267 -8.28 -61.46 3.26
CA ASN A 267 -8.42 -62.49 4.28
C ASN A 267 -9.22 -61.93 5.45
N THR A 268 -10.36 -62.55 5.78
CA THR A 268 -11.21 -62.09 6.89
C THR A 268 -10.53 -62.22 8.25
N ALA A 269 -9.60 -63.16 8.42
CA ALA A 269 -8.81 -63.31 9.66
C ALA A 269 -7.85 -62.14 9.90
N ASN A 270 -7.55 -61.34 8.87
CA ASN A 270 -6.71 -60.16 8.99
C ASN A 270 -7.45 -58.95 9.54
N GLU A 271 -8.79 -58.91 9.53
CA GLU A 271 -9.56 -57.76 9.99
C GLU A 271 -9.18 -57.39 11.44
N LYS A 272 -8.84 -56.12 11.67
CA LYS A 272 -8.56 -55.53 12.98
C LYS A 272 -9.56 -54.44 13.26
N ASP A 273 -10.47 -54.70 14.20
CA ASP A 273 -11.43 -53.72 14.67
C ASP A 273 -10.76 -52.80 15.70
N ILE A 274 -10.46 -51.56 15.28
CA ILE A 274 -9.81 -50.56 16.11
C ILE A 274 -10.89 -49.73 16.81
N THR A 275 -10.90 -49.81 18.14
CA THR A 275 -11.90 -49.17 19.01
C THR A 275 -11.28 -48.06 19.85
N GLU A 276 -12.06 -47.02 20.13
CA GLU A 276 -11.59 -45.84 20.88
C GLU A 276 -11.82 -46.03 22.39
N SER A 277 -10.82 -45.74 23.23
CA SER A 277 -10.92 -45.90 24.70
C SER A 277 -11.31 -44.64 25.46
N GLY A 278 -11.12 -43.46 24.87
CA GLY A 278 -11.26 -42.16 25.55
C GLY A 278 -10.10 -41.80 26.50
N THR A 279 -9.12 -42.70 26.70
CA THR A 279 -7.90 -42.41 27.47
C THR A 279 -6.97 -41.53 26.64
N ALA A 280 -6.34 -40.52 27.24
CA ALA A 280 -5.33 -39.70 26.56
C ALA A 280 -4.07 -40.53 26.27
N ALA A 281 -3.54 -40.41 25.04
CA ALA A 281 -2.28 -41.04 24.69
C ALA A 281 -1.08 -40.28 25.30
N PRO A 282 0.06 -40.97 25.54
CA PRO A 282 1.31 -40.32 25.92
C PRO A 282 1.78 -39.28 24.90
N THR A 283 2.64 -38.36 25.34
CA THR A 283 3.19 -37.30 24.48
C THR A 283 4.02 -37.87 23.33
N THR A 284 3.88 -37.27 22.15
CA THR A 284 4.74 -37.56 21.00
C THR A 284 6.20 -37.21 21.31
N ILE A 285 7.12 -37.95 20.72
CA ILE A 285 8.57 -37.86 20.94
C ILE A 285 9.32 -37.63 19.63
N SER A 286 10.55 -37.15 19.71
CA SER A 286 11.47 -37.09 18.58
C SER A 286 12.52 -38.21 18.67
N ALA A 287 13.02 -38.65 17.52
CA ALA A 287 14.02 -39.70 17.41
C ALA A 287 15.25 -39.21 16.62
N LEU A 288 16.43 -39.62 17.08
CA LEU A 288 17.74 -39.35 16.50
C LEU A 288 18.45 -40.67 16.21
N ALA A 289 19.29 -40.69 15.18
CA ALA A 289 20.20 -41.80 14.90
C ALA A 289 21.64 -41.29 14.82
N SER A 290 22.55 -42.00 15.47
CA SER A 290 23.98 -41.79 15.28
C SER A 290 24.36 -42.01 13.82
N ASN A 291 25.34 -41.27 13.30
CA ASN A 291 25.81 -41.36 11.92
C ASN A 291 24.68 -41.22 10.89
N ASN A 292 23.62 -40.48 11.24
CA ASN A 292 22.43 -40.26 10.41
C ASN A 292 21.79 -41.57 9.89
N GLY A 293 21.82 -42.64 10.69
CA GLY A 293 21.21 -43.92 10.32
C GLY A 293 22.05 -44.78 9.38
N VAL A 294 23.31 -44.44 9.13
CA VAL A 294 24.20 -45.24 8.26
C VAL A 294 24.93 -46.31 9.08
N ILE A 295 24.63 -47.58 8.81
CA ILE A 295 25.35 -48.75 9.34
C ILE A 295 26.66 -48.93 8.57
N CYS A 296 27.76 -49.05 9.31
CA CYS A 296 29.11 -49.08 8.77
C CYS A 296 29.80 -50.41 9.08
N GLY A 297 29.71 -51.37 8.16
CA GLY A 297 30.20 -52.72 8.40
C GLY A 297 29.50 -53.36 9.60
N THR A 298 30.27 -53.73 10.64
CA THR A 298 29.75 -54.28 11.91
C THR A 298 29.41 -53.19 12.95
N ASN A 299 29.71 -51.92 12.68
CA ASN A 299 29.46 -50.84 13.64
C ASN A 299 27.96 -50.56 13.75
N ALA A 300 27.46 -50.55 14.98
CA ALA A 300 26.06 -50.32 15.27
C ALA A 300 25.67 -48.85 15.08
N VAL A 301 24.44 -48.62 14.64
CA VAL A 301 23.75 -47.33 14.75
C VAL A 301 23.02 -47.32 16.08
N THR A 302 23.15 -46.23 16.83
CA THR A 302 22.39 -45.99 18.05
C THR A 302 21.21 -45.09 17.72
N LEU A 303 20.00 -45.61 17.96
CA LEU A 303 18.76 -44.84 17.90
C LEU A 303 18.44 -44.33 19.30
N SER A 304 18.14 -43.05 19.43
CA SER A 304 17.77 -42.41 20.70
C SER A 304 16.49 -41.62 20.52
N ALA A 305 15.58 -41.69 21.50
CA ALA A 305 14.37 -40.90 21.50
C ALA A 305 14.26 -40.06 22.77
N SER A 306 13.75 -38.84 22.62
CA SER A 306 13.50 -37.92 23.72
C SER A 306 12.23 -38.36 24.47
N ALA A 307 12.32 -38.84 25.70
CA ALA A 307 11.16 -39.34 26.44
C ALA A 307 10.81 -38.43 27.62
N THR A 308 9.54 -38.01 27.72
CA THR A 308 8.94 -37.62 29.00
C THR A 308 7.92 -38.70 29.39
N THR A 309 8.03 -39.18 30.63
CA THR A 309 7.21 -40.23 31.30
C THR A 309 6.55 -41.31 30.42
N GLY A 310 7.15 -42.50 30.33
CA GLY A 310 6.56 -43.68 29.67
C GLY A 310 7.60 -44.65 29.08
N SER A 311 7.16 -45.79 28.54
CA SER A 311 8.07 -46.77 27.91
C SER A 311 8.22 -46.50 26.41
N VAL A 312 9.43 -46.17 25.94
CA VAL A 312 9.70 -45.98 24.51
C VAL A 312 9.80 -47.34 23.81
N VAL A 313 9.02 -47.54 22.75
CA VAL A 313 9.06 -48.72 21.87
C VAL A 313 9.49 -48.29 20.47
N TRP A 314 10.28 -49.13 19.81
CA TRP A 314 10.80 -48.89 18.46
C TRP A 314 10.18 -49.85 17.46
N PHE A 315 9.72 -49.27 16.36
CA PHE A 315 9.16 -49.97 15.23
C PHE A 315 10.13 -49.95 14.07
N HIS A 316 10.33 -51.11 13.45
CA HIS A 316 11.10 -51.30 12.24
C HIS A 316 10.17 -51.81 11.15
N ASN A 317 10.06 -51.05 10.06
CA ASN A 317 9.12 -51.30 8.97
C ASN A 317 7.68 -51.55 9.49
N GLY A 318 7.28 -50.82 10.54
CA GLY A 318 5.96 -50.90 11.18
C GLY A 318 5.78 -52.01 12.22
N VAL A 319 6.76 -52.91 12.40
CA VAL A 319 6.71 -53.97 13.41
C VAL A 319 7.47 -53.52 14.67
N GLN A 320 6.88 -53.68 15.85
CA GLN A 320 7.57 -53.40 17.11
C GLN A 320 8.71 -54.40 17.32
N GLU A 321 9.97 -53.93 17.38
CA GLU A 321 11.14 -54.80 17.52
C GLU A 321 11.96 -54.57 18.80
N LYS A 322 12.03 -53.33 19.30
CA LYS A 322 12.86 -52.97 20.46
C LYS A 322 12.11 -52.08 21.46
N THR A 323 12.67 -51.94 22.66
CA THR A 323 12.12 -51.10 23.74
C THR A 323 13.28 -50.48 24.50
N GLY A 324 13.16 -49.21 24.89
CA GLY A 324 14.18 -48.41 25.55
C GLY A 324 14.30 -47.02 24.92
N SER A 325 14.71 -46.03 25.72
CA SER A 325 14.96 -44.65 25.24
C SER A 325 16.12 -44.58 24.25
N THR A 326 17.08 -45.49 24.38
CA THR A 326 18.20 -45.66 23.45
C THR A 326 18.36 -47.14 23.12
N VAL A 327 18.50 -47.47 21.84
CA VAL A 327 18.70 -48.83 21.34
C VAL A 327 19.81 -48.87 20.30
N SER A 328 20.63 -49.91 20.31
CA SER A 328 21.66 -50.14 19.29
C SER A 328 21.17 -51.19 18.29
N ILE A 329 21.33 -50.88 17.00
CA ILE A 329 20.97 -51.73 15.87
C ILE A 329 22.18 -51.95 14.96
N SER A 330 22.31 -53.14 14.39
CA SER A 330 23.44 -53.49 13.54
C SER A 330 23.08 -54.56 12.52
N GLY A 331 23.90 -54.70 11.48
CA GLY A 331 23.73 -55.69 10.43
C GLY A 331 22.57 -55.40 9.46
N ASP A 332 22.50 -56.23 8.42
CA ASP A 332 21.66 -55.99 7.23
C ASP A 332 20.17 -56.11 7.54
N ALA A 333 19.81 -56.92 8.53
CA ALA A 333 18.44 -57.06 9.02
C ALA A 333 17.90 -55.80 9.69
N SER A 334 18.76 -54.83 10.03
CA SER A 334 18.35 -53.55 10.62
C SER A 334 18.14 -52.44 9.58
N VAL A 335 18.40 -52.70 8.29
CA VAL A 335 18.17 -51.73 7.21
C VAL A 335 16.68 -51.58 6.95
N GLY A 336 16.19 -50.34 6.94
CA GLY A 336 14.78 -50.05 6.77
C GLY A 336 14.34 -48.78 7.48
N GLN A 337 13.02 -48.64 7.62
CA GLN A 337 12.40 -47.48 8.26
C GLN A 337 12.22 -47.73 9.75
N TRP A 338 12.80 -46.87 10.58
CA TRP A 338 12.68 -46.93 12.03
C TRP A 338 11.91 -45.73 12.57
N PHE A 339 11.05 -45.93 13.56
CA PHE A 339 10.46 -44.84 14.33
C PHE A 339 10.15 -45.30 15.76
N ALA A 340 10.02 -44.35 16.68
CA ALA A 340 9.69 -44.61 18.07
C ALA A 340 8.28 -44.15 18.42
N ALA A 341 7.69 -44.73 19.46
CA ALA A 341 6.48 -44.24 20.11
C ALA A 341 6.59 -44.47 21.62
N VAL A 342 5.88 -43.66 22.40
CA VAL A 342 5.73 -43.91 23.84
C VAL A 342 4.51 -44.78 24.05
N LYS A 343 4.71 -45.92 24.72
CA LYS A 343 3.66 -46.86 25.09
C LYS A 343 3.40 -46.78 26.59
N ASP A 344 2.13 -46.59 26.96
CA ASP A 344 1.63 -46.67 28.33
C ASP A 344 0.42 -47.62 28.37
N GLY A 345 0.60 -48.80 28.96
CA GLY A 345 -0.36 -49.90 28.87
C GLY A 345 -0.68 -50.27 27.42
N ASN A 346 -1.95 -50.14 27.03
CA ASN A 346 -2.44 -50.40 25.67
C ASN A 346 -2.46 -49.15 24.77
N CYS A 347 -2.07 -47.98 25.30
CA CYS A 347 -2.04 -46.71 24.56
C CYS A 347 -0.65 -46.45 23.98
N CYS A 348 -0.58 -46.09 22.70
CA CYS A 348 0.63 -45.54 22.09
C CYS A 348 0.42 -44.07 21.70
N SER A 349 1.47 -43.26 21.84
CA SER A 349 1.57 -41.92 21.26
C SER A 349 1.47 -41.98 19.72
N LYS A 350 1.47 -40.82 19.07
CA LYS A 350 1.86 -40.76 17.64
C LYS A 350 3.34 -41.13 17.48
N GLN A 351 3.71 -41.55 16.27
CA GLN A 351 5.10 -41.88 15.95
C GLN A 351 6.01 -40.65 16.02
N SER A 352 7.29 -40.89 16.32
CA SER A 352 8.37 -39.95 16.05
C SER A 352 8.55 -39.71 14.55
N ASN A 353 9.50 -38.85 14.19
CA ASN A 353 10.05 -38.84 12.85
C ASN A 353 10.58 -40.23 12.45
N ILE A 354 10.48 -40.54 11.15
CA ILE A 354 11.01 -41.77 10.56
C ILE A 354 12.51 -41.58 10.30
N ILE A 355 13.31 -42.53 10.77
CA ILE A 355 14.74 -42.64 10.53
C ILE A 355 14.93 -43.73 9.47
N ASN A 356 15.47 -43.35 8.32
CA ASN A 356 15.87 -44.32 7.29
C ASN A 356 17.25 -44.86 7.63
N VAL A 357 17.30 -46.12 8.04
CA VAL A 357 18.55 -46.81 8.31
C VAL A 357 19.04 -47.48 7.04
N THR A 358 20.27 -47.16 6.65
CA THR A 358 20.90 -47.69 5.43
C THR A 358 22.21 -48.37 5.77
N LYS A 359 22.71 -49.22 4.88
CA LYS A 359 24.05 -49.80 5.00
C LYS A 359 24.97 -49.15 3.98
N SER A 360 26.12 -48.67 4.45
CA SER A 360 27.13 -48.11 3.56
C SER A 360 27.82 -49.21 2.73
N ALA A 361 28.09 -48.90 1.46
CA ALA A 361 28.92 -49.73 0.58
C ALA A 361 30.44 -49.48 0.73
N ALA A 362 30.83 -48.54 1.60
CA ALA A 362 32.22 -48.14 1.80
C ALA A 362 33.09 -49.28 2.36
N ALA A 363 34.14 -49.65 1.64
CA ALA A 363 35.09 -50.69 2.05
C ALA A 363 36.27 -50.13 2.89
N GLY A 364 36.47 -48.81 2.93
CA GLY A 364 37.63 -48.15 3.57
C GLY A 364 37.54 -47.96 5.09
N GLY A 365 36.55 -48.57 5.75
CA GLY A 365 36.28 -48.38 7.18
C GLY A 365 35.53 -47.07 7.50
N GLN A 366 35.53 -46.66 8.76
CA GLN A 366 34.88 -45.43 9.25
C GLN A 366 35.89 -44.28 9.36
N VAL A 367 35.43 -43.03 9.20
CA VAL A 367 36.23 -41.84 9.52
C VAL A 367 36.64 -41.89 11.00
N THR A 368 37.91 -41.61 11.29
CA THR A 368 38.39 -41.55 12.68
C THR A 368 38.16 -40.14 13.22
N ILE A 369 37.50 -40.02 14.37
CA ILE A 369 37.35 -38.75 15.10
C ILE A 369 38.00 -38.89 16.47
N THR A 370 38.87 -37.95 16.84
CA THR A 370 39.40 -37.85 18.20
C THR A 370 38.45 -36.97 19.03
N ALA A 371 37.90 -37.47 20.13
CA ALA A 371 36.94 -36.71 20.93
C ALA A 371 37.50 -35.38 21.48
N ALA A 372 38.81 -35.33 21.77
CA ALA A 372 39.49 -34.12 22.21
C ALA A 372 39.60 -33.04 21.12
N ASP A 373 39.47 -33.42 19.85
CA ASP A 373 39.58 -32.49 18.72
C ASP A 373 38.25 -31.78 18.43
N VAL A 374 37.13 -32.28 18.96
CA VAL A 374 35.78 -31.75 18.75
C VAL A 374 35.44 -30.77 19.87
N LEU A 375 35.55 -29.48 19.60
CA LEU A 375 35.51 -28.44 20.64
C LEU A 375 34.23 -27.59 20.58
N VAL A 376 33.68 -27.32 21.77
CA VAL A 376 32.65 -26.31 22.02
C VAL A 376 33.22 -25.31 23.02
N ASN A 377 33.27 -24.03 22.65
CA ASN A 377 33.89 -22.98 23.47
C ASN A 377 35.33 -23.33 23.92
N GLY A 378 36.08 -24.05 23.07
CA GLY A 378 37.46 -24.48 23.34
C GLY A 378 37.61 -25.68 24.28
N LYS A 379 36.51 -26.32 24.72
CA LYS A 379 36.53 -27.55 25.53
C LYS A 379 35.98 -28.74 24.72
N PRO A 380 36.43 -29.98 24.97
CA PRO A 380 35.90 -31.16 24.28
C PRO A 380 34.38 -31.28 24.41
N LEU A 381 33.67 -31.59 23.32
CA LEU A 381 32.21 -31.70 23.26
C LEU A 381 31.68 -32.68 24.32
N ASN A 382 32.35 -33.81 24.51
CA ASN A 382 31.97 -34.83 25.49
C ASN A 382 32.15 -34.41 26.96
N SER A 383 32.71 -33.22 27.24
CA SER A 383 32.80 -32.67 28.60
C SER A 383 31.54 -31.89 29.03
N PHE A 384 30.60 -31.66 28.12
CA PHE A 384 29.39 -30.89 28.39
C PHE A 384 28.24 -31.79 28.84
N THR A 385 27.62 -31.44 29.97
CA THR A 385 26.38 -32.05 30.48
C THR A 385 25.19 -31.09 30.48
N SER A 386 25.47 -29.80 30.25
CA SER A 386 24.48 -28.75 30.14
C SER A 386 24.97 -27.61 29.25
N PHE A 387 24.04 -26.82 28.73
CA PHE A 387 24.29 -25.60 27.97
C PHE A 387 23.47 -24.44 28.56
N CYS A 388 23.89 -23.21 28.29
CA CYS A 388 23.22 -22.03 28.83
C CYS A 388 22.22 -21.48 27.82
N SER A 389 20.96 -21.33 28.23
CA SER A 389 19.89 -20.74 27.41
C SER A 389 20.29 -19.35 26.89
N GLY A 390 20.19 -19.12 25.58
CA GLY A 390 20.59 -17.87 24.93
C GLY A 390 22.10 -17.61 24.91
N GLY A 391 22.91 -18.54 25.41
CA GLY A 391 24.36 -18.47 25.37
C GLY A 391 24.91 -18.85 23.99
N SER A 392 26.14 -18.41 23.72
CA SER A 392 26.82 -18.65 22.45
C SER A 392 27.78 -19.85 22.54
N LEU A 393 27.79 -20.71 21.52
CA LEU A 393 28.66 -21.87 21.37
C LEU A 393 29.57 -21.72 20.15
N ASP A 394 30.85 -21.50 20.37
CA ASP A 394 31.91 -21.55 19.36
C ASP A 394 32.25 -23.00 19.04
N LEU A 395 31.77 -23.47 17.89
CA LEU A 395 31.90 -24.85 17.42
C LEU A 395 33.14 -24.97 16.53
N SER A 396 34.09 -25.79 16.93
CA SER A 396 35.35 -25.92 16.19
C SER A 396 35.90 -27.35 16.22
N ILE A 397 36.71 -27.66 15.20
CA ILE A 397 37.46 -28.92 15.09
C ILE A 397 38.92 -28.54 14.98
N ILE A 398 39.74 -28.95 15.94
CA ILE A 398 41.20 -28.86 15.83
C ILE A 398 41.72 -30.09 15.05
N ASN A 399 42.86 -29.98 14.38
CA ASN A 399 43.47 -31.08 13.62
C ASN A 399 42.57 -31.68 12.52
N LYS A 400 41.86 -30.83 11.75
CA LYS A 400 41.00 -31.28 10.64
C LYS A 400 41.75 -32.18 9.65
N GLN A 401 41.16 -33.33 9.35
CA GLN A 401 41.64 -34.23 8.30
C GLN A 401 41.29 -33.68 6.91
N SER A 402 42.23 -33.78 5.97
CA SER A 402 42.01 -33.40 4.57
C SER A 402 40.98 -34.32 3.90
N GLY A 403 40.09 -33.75 3.09
CA GLY A 403 39.04 -34.50 2.38
C GLY A 403 37.82 -34.89 3.22
N ILE A 404 37.75 -34.46 4.49
CA ILE A 404 36.60 -34.71 5.39
C ILE A 404 35.82 -33.42 5.62
N THR A 405 34.49 -33.49 5.50
CA THR A 405 33.56 -32.42 5.85
C THR A 405 33.00 -32.64 7.25
N TYR A 406 32.97 -31.60 8.08
CA TYR A 406 32.45 -31.65 9.44
C TYR A 406 31.19 -30.79 9.52
N THR A 407 30.04 -31.40 9.81
CA THR A 407 28.75 -30.72 9.88
C THR A 407 28.19 -30.82 11.29
N TRP A 408 27.78 -29.69 11.84
CA TRP A 408 27.19 -29.60 13.18
C TRP A 408 25.66 -29.58 13.12
N TYR A 409 25.03 -30.17 14.13
CA TYR A 409 23.57 -30.27 14.23
C TYR A 409 23.09 -30.01 15.66
N ASN A 410 21.92 -29.37 15.80
CA ASN A 410 21.12 -29.41 17.01
C ASN A 410 19.92 -30.35 16.78
N GLY A 411 19.96 -31.54 17.39
CA GLY A 411 19.05 -32.62 17.07
C GLY A 411 19.25 -33.09 15.62
N ASN A 412 18.25 -32.83 14.78
CA ASN A 412 18.29 -33.12 13.34
C ASN A 412 18.58 -31.87 12.49
N ASP A 413 18.55 -30.68 13.08
CA ASP A 413 18.68 -29.41 12.34
C ASP A 413 20.15 -29.07 12.15
N VAL A 414 20.54 -28.75 10.91
CA VAL A 414 21.91 -28.32 10.57
C VAL A 414 22.19 -26.96 11.20
N ILE A 415 23.32 -26.82 11.87
CA ILE A 415 23.83 -25.56 12.37
C ILE A 415 24.63 -24.88 11.27
N ALA A 416 24.09 -23.79 10.72
CA ALA A 416 24.70 -23.03 9.63
C ALA A 416 25.57 -21.85 10.10
N GLU A 417 25.39 -21.40 11.35
CA GLU A 417 26.08 -20.24 11.91
C GLU A 417 27.01 -20.67 13.04
N ASN A 418 28.20 -20.07 13.07
CA ASN A 418 29.17 -20.26 14.14
C ASN A 418 29.70 -18.88 14.56
N PRO A 419 29.57 -18.48 15.84
CA PRO A 419 29.01 -19.23 16.97
C PRO A 419 27.50 -19.53 16.87
N PHE A 420 27.10 -20.69 17.39
CA PHE A 420 25.69 -21.11 17.50
C PHE A 420 25.06 -20.56 18.78
N VAL A 421 23.93 -19.86 18.68
CA VAL A 421 23.19 -19.38 19.85
C VAL A 421 22.21 -20.45 20.32
N VAL A 422 22.33 -20.86 21.58
CA VAL A 422 21.45 -21.86 22.20
C VAL A 422 20.01 -21.34 22.26
N PRO A 423 19.03 -22.02 21.63
CA PRO A 423 17.63 -21.59 21.67
C PRO A 423 17.09 -21.56 23.10
N SER A 424 16.48 -20.45 23.48
CA SER A 424 15.91 -20.27 24.83
C SER A 424 14.61 -21.02 25.07
N SER A 425 13.97 -21.53 24.00
CA SER A 425 12.75 -22.33 24.05
C SER A 425 12.99 -23.80 24.39
N GLN A 426 14.25 -24.26 24.36
CA GLN A 426 14.60 -25.66 24.58
C GLN A 426 14.91 -25.91 26.06
N SER A 427 14.38 -27.00 26.62
CA SER A 427 14.75 -27.51 27.94
C SER A 427 15.93 -28.49 27.90
N THR A 428 16.11 -29.16 26.76
CA THR A 428 17.24 -30.04 26.44
C THR A 428 17.68 -29.80 25.00
N MET A 429 18.94 -30.07 24.69
CA MET A 429 19.46 -30.05 23.32
C MET A 429 20.36 -31.25 23.05
N SER A 430 20.42 -31.68 21.80
CA SER A 430 21.31 -32.74 21.33
C SER A 430 22.32 -32.16 20.35
N LEU A 431 23.51 -31.77 20.82
CA LEU A 431 24.56 -31.19 19.98
C LEU A 431 25.41 -32.30 19.36
N ARG A 432 25.48 -32.33 18.04
CA ARG A 432 26.12 -33.40 17.27
C ARG A 432 27.07 -32.83 16.23
N MET A 433 28.18 -33.50 16.02
CA MET A 433 29.11 -33.24 14.92
C MET A 433 29.31 -34.52 14.12
N VAL A 434 29.02 -34.45 12.81
CA VAL A 434 29.17 -35.57 11.87
C VAL A 434 30.32 -35.26 10.92
N ALA A 435 31.31 -36.15 10.86
CA ALA A 435 32.43 -36.09 9.93
C ALA A 435 32.19 -37.06 8.76
N SER A 436 32.12 -36.52 7.54
CA SER A 436 31.83 -37.27 6.31
C SER A 436 33.00 -37.23 5.35
N ASP A 437 33.38 -38.37 4.79
CA ASP A 437 34.39 -38.46 3.74
C ASP A 437 33.81 -38.02 2.39
N ASN A 438 34.41 -36.98 1.81
CA ASN A 438 33.93 -36.38 0.56
C ASN A 438 34.04 -37.33 -0.64
N SER A 439 34.89 -38.36 -0.56
CA SER A 439 35.04 -39.36 -1.62
C SER A 439 34.02 -40.50 -1.54
N GLY A 440 33.33 -40.65 -0.41
CA GLY A 440 32.47 -41.80 -0.11
C GLY A 440 33.23 -43.12 0.12
N ALA A 441 34.57 -43.10 0.17
CA ALA A 441 35.38 -44.30 0.40
C ALA A 441 35.33 -44.80 1.85
N LYS A 442 35.09 -43.89 2.78
CA LYS A 442 34.86 -44.17 4.21
C LYS A 442 33.47 -43.79 4.67
N CYS A 443 33.03 -44.50 5.69
CA CYS A 443 31.80 -44.27 6.41
C CYS A 443 31.86 -43.03 7.31
N PRO A 444 30.77 -42.27 7.47
CA PRO A 444 30.75 -41.12 8.37
C PRO A 444 30.93 -41.54 9.84
N ALA A 445 31.46 -40.63 10.65
CA ALA A 445 31.56 -40.79 12.10
C ALA A 445 30.91 -39.61 12.80
N GLU A 446 30.51 -39.81 14.06
CA GLU A 446 29.84 -38.80 14.86
C GLU A 446 30.48 -38.66 16.24
N ALA A 447 30.59 -37.43 16.72
CA ALA A 447 30.74 -37.11 18.13
C ALA A 447 29.51 -36.32 18.58
N SER A 448 28.90 -36.68 19.70
CA SER A 448 27.67 -36.04 20.16
C SER A 448 27.51 -36.04 21.67
N VAL A 449 26.70 -35.10 22.14
CA VAL A 449 26.07 -35.11 23.45
C VAL A 449 24.57 -35.02 23.21
N LEU A 450 23.84 -36.03 23.66
CA LEU A 450 22.40 -36.13 23.45
C LEU A 450 21.65 -35.69 24.71
N GLU A 451 20.57 -34.93 24.52
CA GLU A 451 19.66 -34.48 25.58
C GLU A 451 20.34 -33.77 26.76
N ALA A 452 21.40 -33.00 26.51
CA ALA A 452 22.01 -32.14 27.53
C ALA A 452 21.02 -31.09 28.00
N SER A 453 20.98 -30.84 29.31
CA SER A 453 20.07 -29.85 29.89
C SER A 453 20.39 -28.41 29.43
N VAL A 454 19.36 -27.62 29.17
CA VAL A 454 19.49 -26.19 28.87
C VAL A 454 19.07 -25.39 30.11
N THR A 455 20.04 -24.72 30.72
CA THR A 455 19.84 -23.98 31.98
C THR A 455 19.60 -22.50 31.73
N SER A 456 18.56 -21.93 32.35
CA SER A 456 18.22 -20.51 32.25
C SER A 456 18.85 -19.68 33.38
N GLY A 457 18.98 -18.36 33.16
CA GLY A 457 19.41 -17.41 34.19
C GLY A 457 20.91 -17.20 34.37
N ASN A 458 21.76 -17.97 33.68
CA ASN A 458 23.22 -17.91 33.86
C ASN A 458 23.97 -17.23 32.71
N THR A 459 23.31 -16.83 31.63
CA THR A 459 23.98 -16.24 30.46
C THR A 459 24.25 -14.75 30.67
N PRO A 460 25.49 -14.25 30.53
CA PRO A 460 25.78 -12.83 30.58
C PRO A 460 25.05 -12.07 29.45
N GLY A 461 24.62 -10.84 29.74
CA GLY A 461 24.07 -9.96 28.70
C GLY A 461 25.10 -9.66 27.61
N GLN A 462 24.62 -9.31 26.41
CA GLN A 462 25.47 -8.94 25.28
C GLN A 462 26.38 -7.76 25.66
N PRO A 463 27.72 -7.88 25.54
CA PRO A 463 28.63 -6.79 25.85
C PRO A 463 28.63 -5.71 24.75
N ASN A 464 29.37 -4.62 24.96
CA ASN A 464 29.64 -3.59 23.94
C ASN A 464 31.14 -3.57 23.57
N ILE A 465 31.51 -3.07 22.38
CA ILE A 465 32.92 -2.76 22.02
C ILE A 465 33.10 -1.25 21.91
N THR A 466 33.97 -0.68 22.76
CA THR A 466 34.39 0.75 22.73
C THR A 466 35.79 0.90 22.10
N GLY A 467 36.24 2.13 21.82
CA GLY A 467 37.46 2.44 21.03
C GLY A 467 37.21 3.37 19.84
N ASN A 468 38.17 3.57 18.94
CA ASN A 468 37.93 4.27 17.66
C ASN A 468 37.55 3.30 16.53
N ALA A 469 36.72 3.75 15.60
CA ALA A 469 36.32 2.96 14.42
C ALA A 469 37.27 3.15 13.22
N ILE A 470 38.34 3.92 13.41
CA ILE A 470 39.37 4.19 12.41
C ILE A 470 40.74 4.01 13.05
N LEU A 471 41.72 3.56 12.27
CA LEU A 471 43.10 3.43 12.71
C LEU A 471 43.73 4.83 12.76
N CYS A 472 44.06 5.30 13.95
CA CYS A 472 44.74 6.57 14.17
C CYS A 472 46.24 6.33 14.22
N ASP A 473 46.97 6.94 13.30
CA ASP A 473 48.41 6.68 13.09
C ASP A 473 48.73 5.18 12.92
N GLY A 474 47.80 4.45 12.31
CA GLY A 474 47.91 3.03 12.00
C GLY A 474 47.41 2.09 13.10
N THR A 475 46.93 2.57 14.25
CA THR A 475 46.43 1.71 15.34
C THR A 475 45.16 2.25 16.00
N THR A 476 44.41 1.37 16.68
CA THR A 476 43.35 1.77 17.63
C THR A 476 43.22 0.72 18.72
N ASP A 477 42.87 1.17 19.92
CA ASP A 477 42.48 0.29 21.01
C ASP A 477 40.99 0.00 20.95
N LEU A 478 40.63 -1.27 21.15
CA LEU A 478 39.26 -1.75 21.30
C LEU A 478 39.09 -2.37 22.67
N THR A 479 37.95 -2.15 23.31
CA THR A 479 37.65 -2.73 24.63
C THR A 479 36.26 -3.32 24.65
N ILE A 480 36.15 -4.59 25.05
CA ILE A 480 34.86 -5.23 25.35
C ILE A 480 34.42 -4.77 26.75
N VAL A 481 33.26 -4.15 26.82
CA VAL A 481 32.61 -3.70 28.05
C VAL A 481 31.41 -4.61 28.33
N PRO A 482 31.46 -5.45 29.38
CA PRO A 482 30.33 -6.29 29.78
C PRO A 482 29.07 -5.47 30.09
N ALA A 483 27.88 -6.02 29.80
CA ALA A 483 26.60 -5.38 30.11
C ALA A 483 26.39 -5.11 31.61
N VAL A 484 26.99 -5.96 32.45
CA VAL A 484 26.99 -5.84 33.91
C VAL A 484 28.43 -6.01 34.38
N ALA A 485 28.87 -5.17 35.31
CA ALA A 485 30.22 -5.27 35.88
C ALA A 485 30.42 -6.62 36.60
N GLY A 486 31.56 -7.27 36.36
CA GLY A 486 31.87 -8.58 36.93
C GLY A 486 33.18 -9.15 36.40
N THR A 487 33.52 -10.36 36.83
CA THR A 487 34.70 -11.10 36.37
C THR A 487 34.33 -12.03 35.21
N TYR A 488 34.97 -11.81 34.06
CA TYR A 488 34.72 -12.57 32.84
C TYR A 488 36.04 -12.97 32.16
N THR A 489 35.99 -14.01 31.33
CA THR A 489 37.00 -14.25 30.30
C THR A 489 36.51 -13.71 28.96
N TYR A 490 37.44 -13.20 28.14
CA TYR A 490 37.12 -12.53 26.88
C TYR A 490 37.58 -13.37 25.71
N THR A 491 36.78 -13.41 24.66
CA THR A 491 37.16 -14.00 23.38
C THR A 491 36.91 -12.98 22.29
N TRP A 492 37.93 -12.75 21.46
CA TRP A 492 37.88 -11.86 20.32
C TRP A 492 37.85 -12.65 19.00
N TYR A 493 37.24 -12.05 17.99
CA TYR A 493 37.19 -12.55 16.63
C TYR A 493 37.51 -11.39 15.68
N LYS A 494 38.23 -11.67 14.59
CA LYS A 494 38.39 -10.75 13.45
C LYS A 494 37.81 -11.44 12.22
N ASP A 495 36.84 -10.79 11.57
CA ASP A 495 36.17 -11.29 10.37
C ASP A 495 35.67 -12.74 10.55
N ASN A 496 35.02 -13.00 11.70
CA ASN A 496 34.52 -14.30 12.15
C ASN A 496 35.60 -15.36 12.48
N VAL A 497 36.88 -15.01 12.44
CA VAL A 497 37.99 -15.90 12.84
C VAL A 497 38.41 -15.58 14.28
N LYS A 498 38.42 -16.60 15.13
CA LYS A 498 38.83 -16.46 16.55
C LYS A 498 40.28 -15.99 16.67
N MET A 499 40.50 -15.00 17.52
CA MET A 499 41.80 -14.44 17.85
C MET A 499 42.41 -15.10 19.09
N SER A 500 43.72 -14.98 19.29
CA SER A 500 44.43 -15.56 20.45
C SER A 500 44.35 -14.68 21.71
N GLN A 501 44.00 -13.40 21.55
CA GLN A 501 43.87 -12.43 22.63
C GLN A 501 42.66 -12.72 23.51
N THR A 502 42.85 -12.65 24.82
CA THR A 502 41.84 -12.97 25.85
C THR A 502 41.64 -11.87 26.88
N THR A 503 42.26 -10.71 26.68
CA THR A 503 42.13 -9.52 27.53
C THR A 503 40.88 -8.71 27.16
N ALA A 504 40.37 -7.93 28.11
CA ALA A 504 39.22 -7.05 27.88
C ALA A 504 39.50 -5.96 26.82
N ALA A 505 40.75 -5.51 26.74
CA ALA A 505 41.23 -4.53 25.76
C ALA A 505 42.30 -5.13 24.85
N ILE A 506 42.28 -4.76 23.57
CA ILE A 506 43.26 -5.12 22.54
C ILE A 506 43.63 -3.89 21.72
N SER A 507 44.86 -3.85 21.20
CA SER A 507 45.29 -2.87 20.19
C SER A 507 45.33 -3.54 18.82
N VAL A 508 44.75 -2.90 17.81
CA VAL A 508 44.65 -3.45 16.45
C VAL A 508 45.21 -2.46 15.43
N SER A 509 45.78 -2.98 14.33
CA SER A 509 46.44 -2.21 13.28
C SER A 509 45.91 -2.48 11.87
N GLU A 510 44.80 -3.22 11.77
CA GLU A 510 44.19 -3.60 10.48
C GLU A 510 42.68 -3.34 10.52
N GLY A 511 42.11 -2.96 9.38
CA GLY A 511 40.66 -2.87 9.22
C GLY A 511 40.01 -4.26 9.21
N GLY A 512 38.70 -4.29 9.47
CA GLY A 512 37.91 -5.52 9.53
C GLY A 512 36.79 -5.44 10.57
N VAL A 513 36.01 -6.51 10.68
CA VAL A 513 34.96 -6.63 11.70
C VAL A 513 35.54 -7.34 12.92
N TYR A 514 35.65 -6.62 14.03
CA TYR A 514 36.08 -7.19 15.31
C TYR A 514 34.85 -7.54 16.14
N SER A 515 34.72 -8.80 16.52
CA SER A 515 33.64 -9.29 17.37
C SER A 515 34.15 -9.80 18.70
N GLY A 516 33.31 -9.79 19.73
CA GLY A 516 33.69 -10.12 21.09
C GLY A 516 32.59 -10.80 21.88
N THR A 517 32.96 -11.77 22.72
CA THR A 517 32.08 -12.40 23.72
C THR A 517 32.71 -12.36 25.10
N VAL A 518 31.87 -12.44 26.14
CA VAL A 518 32.29 -12.60 27.53
C VAL A 518 31.76 -13.91 28.10
N THR A 519 32.61 -14.65 28.82
CA THR A 519 32.21 -15.89 29.50
C THR A 519 32.35 -15.72 31.01
N ASN A 520 31.31 -16.07 31.76
CA ASN A 520 31.31 -15.97 33.21
C ASN A 520 31.89 -17.22 33.89
N ALA A 521 31.95 -17.21 35.23
CA ALA A 521 32.48 -18.32 36.02
C ALA A 521 31.69 -19.63 35.88
N THR A 522 30.39 -19.58 35.56
CA THR A 522 29.57 -20.78 35.31
C THR A 522 29.82 -21.38 33.91
N GLY A 523 30.67 -20.77 33.09
CA GLY A 523 31.00 -21.22 31.74
C GLY A 523 29.99 -20.79 30.67
N CYS A 524 29.06 -19.88 31.00
CA CYS A 524 28.09 -19.35 30.05
C CYS A 524 28.68 -18.15 29.30
N THR A 525 28.63 -18.22 27.97
CA THR A 525 29.16 -17.20 27.07
C THR A 525 28.01 -16.33 26.53
N SER A 526 28.18 -15.01 26.55
CA SER A 526 27.22 -14.05 25.97
C SER A 526 27.04 -14.26 24.46
N THR A 527 25.97 -13.71 23.89
CA THR A 527 25.96 -13.43 22.44
C THR A 527 27.09 -12.47 22.08
N TRP A 528 27.57 -12.54 20.83
CA TRP A 528 28.67 -11.67 20.40
C TRP A 528 28.20 -10.23 20.17
N VAL A 529 29.13 -9.30 20.29
CA VAL A 529 28.99 -7.93 19.79
C VAL A 529 30.01 -7.71 18.69
N SER A 530 29.74 -6.82 17.73
CA SER A 530 30.64 -6.54 16.62
C SER A 530 30.91 -5.06 16.47
N ARG A 531 32.12 -4.74 15.99
CA ARG A 531 32.52 -3.39 15.61
C ARG A 531 33.39 -3.41 14.37
N THR A 532 33.00 -2.63 13.38
CA THR A 532 33.77 -2.48 12.14
C THR A 532 34.83 -1.39 12.27
N ILE A 533 36.06 -1.73 11.91
CA ILE A 533 37.21 -0.82 11.85
C ILE A 533 37.54 -0.56 10.39
N SER A 534 37.64 0.72 10.02
CA SER A 534 37.99 1.13 8.67
C SER A 534 39.36 0.59 8.24
N SER A 535 39.48 0.19 6.98
CA SER A 535 40.78 -0.13 6.35
C SER A 535 41.60 1.11 6.00
N THR A 536 40.98 2.30 6.03
CA THR A 536 41.70 3.58 5.84
C THR A 536 42.30 4.06 7.16
N VAL A 537 43.58 4.46 7.11
CA VAL A 537 44.28 5.08 8.25
C VAL A 537 44.00 6.59 8.24
N SER A 538 43.80 7.17 9.42
CA SER A 538 43.70 8.62 9.65
C SER A 538 44.76 9.06 10.66
N SER A 539 44.93 10.38 10.82
CA SER A 539 45.82 11.01 11.80
C SER A 539 45.14 12.26 12.37
N LEU A 540 45.78 12.94 13.32
CA LEU A 540 45.33 14.26 13.79
C LEU A 540 45.25 15.24 12.60
N PRO A 541 44.22 16.10 12.52
CA PRO A 541 44.13 17.08 11.45
C PRO A 541 45.34 18.02 11.47
N VAL A 542 45.88 18.37 10.29
CA VAL A 542 46.94 19.39 10.15
C VAL A 542 46.37 20.59 9.42
N LEU A 543 46.49 21.78 10.01
CA LEU A 543 45.90 23.02 9.51
C LEU A 543 46.91 23.91 8.79
N SER A 544 46.46 24.61 7.75
CA SER A 544 47.19 25.69 7.08
C SER A 544 46.26 26.82 6.63
N TRP A 545 46.76 28.04 6.51
CA TRP A 545 45.95 29.19 6.10
C TRP A 545 45.71 29.21 4.59
N VAL A 546 44.47 29.48 4.21
CA VAL A 546 44.06 29.78 2.82
C VAL A 546 43.43 31.17 2.86
N VAL A 547 44.22 32.23 2.87
CA VAL A 547 43.69 33.59 2.97
C VAL A 547 44.14 34.40 1.76
N THR A 548 43.18 34.80 0.91
CA THR A 548 43.38 35.67 -0.26
C THR A 548 42.22 36.66 -0.40
N PRO A 549 42.46 37.99 -0.43
CA PRO A 549 43.72 38.67 -0.12
C PRO A 549 44.08 38.57 1.36
N ASP A 550 45.37 38.66 1.66
CA ASP A 550 45.93 38.66 3.01
C ASP A 550 45.48 39.93 3.78
N PRO A 551 44.79 39.82 4.93
CA PRO A 551 44.28 40.95 5.70
C PRO A 551 45.26 41.46 6.77
N THR A 552 46.57 41.20 6.66
CA THR A 552 47.63 41.60 7.61
C THR A 552 47.47 43.00 8.18
N LYS A 553 46.89 43.94 7.42
CA LYS A 553 46.51 45.27 7.92
C LYS A 553 45.19 45.76 7.34
N THR A 554 44.22 46.15 8.17
CA THR A 554 42.87 46.62 7.73
C THR A 554 42.25 47.61 8.72
N ASN A 555 41.11 48.22 8.38
CA ASN A 555 40.46 49.24 9.20
C ASN A 555 39.63 48.67 10.36
N PHE A 556 39.43 49.47 11.42
CA PHE A 556 38.44 49.18 12.46
C PHE A 556 37.04 48.96 11.87
N GLY A 557 36.26 48.07 12.49
CA GLY A 557 34.91 47.71 12.07
C GLY A 557 34.82 46.91 10.77
N THR A 558 35.94 46.57 10.13
CA THR A 558 35.93 45.72 8.93
C THR A 558 35.60 44.27 9.26
N LYS A 559 34.93 43.61 8.32
CA LYS A 559 34.64 42.19 8.37
C LYS A 559 35.59 41.48 7.43
N VAL A 560 36.35 40.53 7.95
CA VAL A 560 37.32 39.71 7.18
C VAL A 560 36.85 38.27 7.12
N THR A 561 37.26 37.55 6.06
CA THR A 561 37.00 36.12 5.90
C THR A 561 38.28 35.37 6.20
N MET A 562 38.22 34.42 7.13
CA MET A 562 39.33 33.56 7.50
C MET A 562 39.02 32.15 7.04
N GLN A 563 39.97 31.49 6.38
CA GLN A 563 39.80 30.11 5.93
C GLN A 563 41.06 29.31 6.25
N ALA A 564 40.85 28.12 6.82
CA ALA A 564 41.89 27.13 7.05
C ALA A 564 41.66 25.93 6.12
N ALA A 565 42.71 25.47 5.45
CA ALA A 565 42.75 24.14 4.86
C ALA A 565 43.16 23.13 5.94
N ALA A 566 42.68 21.89 5.80
CA ALA A 566 43.03 20.80 6.70
C ALA A 566 43.29 19.50 5.93
N THR A 567 44.24 18.70 6.41
CA THR A 567 44.38 17.29 6.03
C THR A 567 43.60 16.38 6.98
N PHE A 568 43.42 15.10 6.61
CA PHE A 568 42.74 14.08 7.43
C PHE A 568 41.28 14.42 7.81
N ASN A 569 40.60 15.19 6.95
CA ASN A 569 39.14 15.43 6.95
C ASN A 569 38.55 15.70 8.34
N PRO A 570 38.86 16.84 8.98
CA PRO A 570 38.26 17.20 10.27
C PRO A 570 36.74 17.30 10.20
N THR A 571 36.10 16.86 11.27
CA THR A 571 34.65 16.88 11.45
C THR A 571 34.17 18.15 12.15
N SER A 572 35.05 18.86 12.85
CA SER A 572 34.71 20.16 13.48
C SER A 572 35.90 21.12 13.53
N TYR A 573 35.58 22.41 13.67
CA TYR A 573 36.54 23.51 13.81
C TYR A 573 36.08 24.42 14.94
N THR A 574 37.00 24.77 15.85
CA THR A 574 36.79 25.72 16.93
C THR A 574 37.62 26.98 16.65
N TRP A 575 36.95 28.12 16.50
CA TRP A 575 37.57 29.40 16.19
C TRP A 575 37.46 30.35 17.38
N THR A 576 38.52 31.10 17.64
CA THR A 576 38.56 32.16 18.65
C THR A 576 39.24 33.41 18.09
N ALA A 577 38.82 34.56 18.58
CA ALA A 577 39.40 35.87 18.26
C ALA A 577 39.51 36.69 19.55
N ASP A 578 40.55 37.51 19.66
CA ASP A 578 40.77 38.37 20.82
C ASP A 578 40.47 39.86 20.53
N ASN A 579 40.79 40.74 21.50
CA ASN A 579 40.74 42.19 21.35
C ASN A 579 39.40 42.75 20.83
N GLY A 580 38.30 42.14 21.29
CA GLY A 580 36.94 42.59 20.98
C GLY A 580 36.45 42.21 19.58
N ALA A 581 37.22 41.43 18.81
CA ALA A 581 36.75 40.85 17.57
C ALA A 581 35.81 39.67 17.84
N THR A 582 34.83 39.46 16.96
CA THR A 582 33.85 38.38 17.09
C THR A 582 33.85 37.49 15.85
N VAL A 583 33.90 36.19 16.05
CA VAL A 583 33.82 35.19 14.97
C VAL A 583 32.35 34.83 14.72
N THR A 584 31.95 34.76 13.45
CA THR A 584 30.64 34.31 13.01
C THR A 584 30.77 33.22 11.95
N GLY A 585 30.05 32.12 12.13
CA GLY A 585 30.10 30.94 11.26
C GLY A 585 30.81 29.76 11.91
N THR A 586 30.79 28.62 11.22
CA THR A 586 31.36 27.34 11.66
C THR A 586 32.02 26.62 10.48
N GLY A 587 32.97 25.73 10.75
CA GLY A 587 33.66 24.94 9.71
C GLY A 587 35.00 25.53 9.28
N ALA A 588 35.48 25.15 8.09
CA ALA A 588 36.80 25.53 7.58
C ALA A 588 36.93 27.02 7.21
N THR A 589 35.80 27.72 7.04
CA THR A 589 35.74 29.14 6.72
C THR A 589 34.82 29.85 7.69
N VAL A 590 35.29 30.96 8.27
CA VAL A 590 34.51 31.82 9.15
C VAL A 590 34.68 33.27 8.76
N SER A 591 33.76 34.11 9.24
CA SER A 591 33.91 35.55 9.12
C SER A 591 34.22 36.16 10.48
N VAL A 592 35.24 37.02 10.53
CA VAL A 592 35.65 37.72 11.74
C VAL A 592 35.28 39.19 11.59
N GLN A 593 34.45 39.67 12.50
CA GLN A 593 34.15 41.08 12.65
C GLN A 593 35.21 41.70 13.58
N LEU A 594 36.03 42.61 13.05
CA LEU A 594 37.04 43.31 13.83
C LEU A 594 36.39 44.35 14.75
N PRO A 595 37.07 44.73 15.86
CA PRO A 595 36.56 45.72 16.80
C PRO A 595 36.14 47.02 16.10
N ALA A 596 35.07 47.65 16.58
CA ALA A 596 34.51 48.86 15.96
C ALA A 596 35.40 50.11 16.13
N SER A 597 36.30 50.10 17.11
CA SER A 597 37.21 51.21 17.42
C SER A 597 38.40 50.71 18.22
N GLY A 598 39.52 51.45 18.19
CA GLY A 598 40.70 51.18 19.01
C GLY A 598 41.86 52.09 18.64
N THR A 599 43.06 51.72 19.10
CA THR A 599 44.31 52.40 18.75
C THR A 599 44.91 51.83 17.47
N ASP A 600 45.48 52.67 16.62
CA ASP A 600 46.18 52.21 15.42
C ASP A 600 47.23 51.15 15.73
N ASP A 601 47.35 50.18 14.84
CA ASP A 601 48.26 49.03 14.90
C ASP A 601 47.99 48.05 16.06
N THR A 602 46.77 48.05 16.64
CA THR A 602 46.35 47.02 17.60
C THR A 602 46.32 45.64 16.91
N PRO A 603 47.01 44.61 17.44
CA PRO A 603 46.97 43.27 16.88
C PRO A 603 45.70 42.53 17.30
N VAL A 604 44.99 41.91 16.37
CA VAL A 604 43.91 40.95 16.61
C VAL A 604 44.39 39.56 16.24
N LYS A 605 44.40 38.64 17.20
CA LYS A 605 44.82 37.25 17.04
C LYS A 605 43.62 36.34 16.81
N ILE A 606 43.67 35.57 15.72
CA ILE A 606 42.69 34.55 15.37
C ILE A 606 43.33 33.18 15.54
N THR A 607 42.66 32.30 16.28
CA THR A 607 43.13 30.92 16.52
C THR A 607 42.07 29.92 16.08
N VAL A 608 42.49 28.88 15.36
CA VAL A 608 41.64 27.76 14.96
C VAL A 608 42.23 26.42 15.35
N ILE A 609 41.39 25.53 15.88
CA ILE A 609 41.68 24.12 16.17
C ILE A 609 40.67 23.26 15.42
N ALA A 610 41.12 22.22 14.73
CA ALA A 610 40.25 21.27 14.05
C ALA A 610 40.30 19.91 14.73
N GLU A 611 39.21 19.15 14.67
CA GLU A 611 39.09 17.86 15.34
C GLU A 611 38.53 16.81 14.39
N ASN A 612 39.07 15.59 14.43
CA ASN A 612 38.49 14.41 13.82
C ASN A 612 38.45 13.26 14.85
N SER A 613 38.08 12.05 14.42
CA SER A 613 38.01 10.87 15.29
C SER A 613 39.34 10.49 15.97
N CYS A 614 40.48 10.99 15.49
CA CYS A 614 41.79 10.75 16.08
C CYS A 614 42.20 11.82 17.09
N GLY A 615 41.49 12.96 17.14
CA GLY A 615 41.72 14.02 18.11
C GLY A 615 41.86 15.39 17.48
N LYS A 616 42.40 16.33 18.27
CA LYS A 616 42.52 17.75 17.94
C LYS A 616 43.85 18.07 17.27
N SER A 617 43.82 18.94 16.27
CA SER A 617 44.99 19.54 15.65
C SER A 617 45.76 20.39 16.66
N VAL A 618 47.01 20.70 16.33
CA VAL A 618 47.68 21.88 16.92
C VAL A 618 46.91 23.14 16.53
N ALA A 619 46.89 24.14 17.42
CA ALA A 619 46.25 25.42 17.14
C ALA A 619 47.01 26.18 16.04
N LEU A 620 46.28 26.63 15.02
CA LEU A 620 46.81 27.49 13.96
C LEU A 620 46.42 28.94 14.26
N GLU A 621 47.40 29.85 14.24
CA GLU A 621 47.24 31.25 14.64
C GLU A 621 47.50 32.22 13.49
N TYR A 622 46.78 33.34 13.46
CA TYR A 622 46.96 34.45 12.51
C TYR A 622 46.79 35.79 13.21
N THR A 623 47.59 36.80 12.84
CA THR A 623 47.53 38.15 13.43
C THR A 623 47.16 39.19 12.38
N ILE A 624 46.17 40.03 12.69
CA ILE A 624 45.71 41.17 11.87
C ILE A 624 46.01 42.47 12.61
N LEU A 625 46.65 43.44 11.96
CA LEU A 625 46.83 44.79 12.50
C LEU A 625 45.66 45.70 12.09
N VAL A 626 45.09 46.45 13.04
CA VAL A 626 43.93 47.31 12.77
C VAL A 626 44.31 48.80 12.75
N LYS A 627 43.87 49.57 11.75
CA LYS A 627 44.15 51.00 11.57
C LYS A 627 42.87 51.86 11.46
N ASN A 628 43.01 53.19 11.55
CA ASN A 628 41.90 54.14 11.52
C ASN A 628 42.00 55.11 10.31
N GLU A 629 41.71 54.66 9.09
CA GLU A 629 41.59 55.52 7.91
C GLU A 629 40.12 55.93 7.64
N CYS A 630 39.85 57.23 7.56
CA CYS A 630 38.52 57.78 7.23
C CYS A 630 38.39 58.06 5.73
N LEU A 631 37.79 57.11 4.99
CA LEU A 631 37.66 57.17 3.53
C LEU A 631 36.42 57.98 3.09
N THR A 632 36.47 58.58 1.88
CA THR A 632 35.32 59.25 1.27
C THR A 632 34.23 58.23 0.91
N PRO A 633 32.96 58.44 1.31
CA PRO A 633 31.86 57.55 0.94
C PRO A 633 31.71 57.42 -0.58
N ALA A 634 31.66 56.19 -1.07
CA ALA A 634 31.33 55.91 -2.47
C ALA A 634 29.87 55.44 -2.54
N LEU A 635 29.10 56.03 -3.45
CA LEU A 635 27.67 55.72 -3.61
C LEU A 635 27.43 55.05 -4.96
N THR A 636 26.69 53.94 -4.92
CA THR A 636 26.24 53.23 -6.13
C THR A 636 24.72 53.21 -6.18
N ALA A 637 24.17 53.44 -7.37
CA ALA A 637 22.72 53.41 -7.58
C ALA A 637 22.20 51.96 -7.42
N GLN A 638 21.14 51.80 -6.64
CA GLN A 638 20.41 50.53 -6.45
C GLN A 638 19.08 50.51 -7.21
N SER A 639 18.71 51.63 -7.85
CA SER A 639 17.52 51.79 -8.68
C SER A 639 17.91 52.23 -10.09
N ALA A 640 17.01 52.05 -11.06
CA ALA A 640 17.23 52.51 -12.42
C ALA A 640 17.47 54.03 -12.45
N LEU A 641 18.51 54.45 -13.18
CA LEU A 641 18.88 55.87 -13.33
C LEU A 641 17.87 56.68 -14.15
N THR A 642 16.95 56.02 -14.84
CA THR A 642 15.86 56.68 -15.57
C THR A 642 14.53 56.02 -15.22
N GLN A 643 13.57 56.81 -14.79
CA GLN A 643 12.22 56.37 -14.46
C GLN A 643 11.20 57.20 -15.24
N LYS A 644 10.25 56.52 -15.87
CA LYS A 644 9.08 57.15 -16.48
C LYS A 644 7.89 56.87 -15.59
N VAL A 645 7.21 57.92 -15.18
CA VAL A 645 6.06 57.86 -14.28
C VAL A 645 4.97 58.78 -14.81
N THR A 646 3.79 58.71 -14.21
CA THR A 646 2.67 59.59 -14.54
C THR A 646 2.56 60.67 -13.47
N ALA A 647 2.17 61.89 -13.86
CA ALA A 647 1.91 62.97 -12.91
C ALA A 647 0.85 62.54 -11.88
N GLY A 648 1.18 62.66 -10.59
CA GLY A 648 0.40 62.17 -9.45
C GLY A 648 0.88 60.83 -8.87
N SER A 649 1.79 60.12 -9.53
CA SER A 649 2.34 58.84 -9.04
C SER A 649 3.57 59.03 -8.16
N ASN A 650 3.84 58.04 -7.30
CA ASN A 650 5.10 57.93 -6.57
C ASN A 650 6.20 57.28 -7.42
N PHE A 651 7.44 57.67 -7.18
CA PHE A 651 8.65 56.99 -7.69
C PHE A 651 9.56 56.63 -6.52
N SER A 652 10.51 55.72 -6.73
CA SER A 652 11.46 55.29 -5.70
C SER A 652 12.88 55.25 -6.23
N VAL A 653 13.83 55.78 -5.44
CA VAL A 653 15.26 55.80 -5.73
C VAL A 653 16.03 55.33 -4.51
N ALA A 654 17.08 54.54 -4.72
CA ALA A 654 17.91 54.00 -3.65
C ALA A 654 19.39 53.99 -4.02
N VAL A 655 20.23 54.12 -3.01
CA VAL A 655 21.68 54.04 -3.11
C VAL A 655 22.23 53.05 -2.07
N SER A 656 23.34 52.42 -2.39
CA SER A 656 24.18 51.77 -1.40
C SER A 656 25.42 52.64 -1.17
N THR A 657 26.04 52.50 0.01
CA THR A 657 27.21 53.27 0.39
C THR A 657 28.31 52.32 0.82
N THR A 658 29.51 52.51 0.27
CA THR A 658 30.75 51.87 0.72
C THR A 658 31.71 52.95 1.25
N ASN A 659 32.75 52.53 1.97
CA ASN A 659 33.74 53.45 2.57
C ASN A 659 33.15 54.45 3.59
N ALA A 660 32.06 54.10 4.29
CA ALA A 660 31.43 54.97 5.28
C ALA A 660 31.18 54.26 6.61
N GLN A 661 31.47 54.95 7.71
CA GLN A 661 31.19 54.57 9.10
C GLN A 661 30.09 55.50 9.61
N THR A 662 28.99 54.96 10.13
CA THR A 662 27.81 55.76 10.59
C THR A 662 27.36 56.84 9.58
N PRO A 663 27.05 56.50 8.31
CA PRO A 663 26.70 57.48 7.29
C PRO A 663 25.37 58.19 7.58
N THR A 664 25.32 59.50 7.33
CA THR A 664 24.06 60.27 7.30
C THR A 664 23.69 60.62 5.86
N TYR A 665 22.44 60.36 5.46
CA TYR A 665 21.94 60.56 4.09
C TYR A 665 21.09 61.83 3.99
N GLN A 666 21.08 62.45 2.80
CA GLN A 666 20.14 63.53 2.47
C GLN A 666 19.87 63.56 0.96
N TRP A 667 18.59 63.52 0.56
CA TRP A 667 18.17 63.60 -0.84
C TRP A 667 17.86 65.02 -1.31
N TYR A 668 18.11 65.27 -2.60
CA TYR A 668 17.92 66.54 -3.30
C TYR A 668 17.20 66.31 -4.64
N VAL A 669 16.46 67.33 -5.10
CA VAL A 669 15.78 67.35 -6.41
C VAL A 669 16.11 68.63 -7.18
N ASN A 670 16.20 68.52 -8.50
CA ASN A 670 16.44 69.63 -9.42
C ASN A 670 15.66 69.39 -10.73
N THR A 671 15.45 70.44 -11.54
CA THR A 671 14.92 70.33 -12.92
C THR A 671 16.02 70.26 -13.97
N SER A 672 17.29 70.32 -13.55
CA SER A 672 18.48 70.12 -14.37
C SER A 672 19.41 69.07 -13.73
N ALA A 673 20.22 68.37 -14.53
CA ALA A 673 21.17 67.35 -14.05
C ALA A 673 22.40 67.99 -13.36
N SER A 674 22.17 68.70 -12.24
CA SER A 674 23.19 69.44 -11.51
C SER A 674 22.96 69.37 -10.00
N THR A 675 24.05 69.32 -9.24
CA THR A 675 24.03 69.45 -7.77
C THR A 675 23.90 70.91 -7.33
N THR A 676 24.25 71.86 -8.20
CA THR A 676 24.12 73.30 -7.95
C THR A 676 22.67 73.74 -8.15
N GLY A 677 22.12 74.50 -7.19
CA GLY A 677 20.74 74.99 -7.21
C GLY A 677 19.68 73.93 -6.92
N ALA A 678 20.09 72.71 -6.53
CA ALA A 678 19.16 71.65 -6.16
C ALA A 678 18.45 71.97 -4.84
N THR A 679 17.17 71.62 -4.76
CA THR A 679 16.34 71.81 -3.56
C THR A 679 16.41 70.57 -2.69
N VAL A 680 16.57 70.77 -1.37
CA VAL A 680 16.56 69.67 -0.40
C VAL A 680 15.16 69.06 -0.29
N ILE A 681 15.08 67.75 -0.23
CA ILE A 681 13.83 67.05 0.08
C ILE A 681 13.78 66.87 1.60
N SER A 682 12.96 67.67 2.27
CA SER A 682 12.87 67.69 3.73
C SER A 682 12.50 66.30 4.28
N GLY A 683 13.22 65.84 5.30
CA GLY A 683 12.99 64.54 5.97
C GLY A 683 13.51 63.30 5.22
N ALA A 684 14.04 63.45 4.00
CA ALA A 684 14.58 62.33 3.23
C ALA A 684 16.02 61.97 3.66
N THR A 685 16.16 61.32 4.82
CA THR A 685 17.45 60.98 5.46
C THR A 685 17.80 59.50 5.47
N ALA A 686 17.11 58.68 4.67
CA ALA A 686 17.38 57.26 4.50
C ALA A 686 18.20 56.99 3.22
N ALA A 687 18.77 55.78 3.12
CA ALA A 687 19.48 55.30 1.92
C ALA A 687 18.56 55.14 0.69
N SER A 688 17.24 55.22 0.89
CA SER A 688 16.23 55.27 -0.16
C SER A 688 15.29 56.45 0.04
N TYR A 689 14.69 56.91 -1.05
CA TYR A 689 13.64 57.91 -1.06
C TYR A 689 12.48 57.43 -1.94
N THR A 690 11.26 57.57 -1.44
CA THR A 690 10.03 57.33 -2.19
C THR A 690 9.12 58.54 -2.01
N GLY A 691 8.65 59.13 -3.10
CA GLY A 691 7.79 60.31 -3.04
C GLY A 691 7.07 60.61 -4.35
N PRO A 692 6.07 61.51 -4.30
CA PRO A 692 5.22 61.81 -5.45
C PRO A 692 5.92 62.74 -6.45
N VAL A 693 5.49 62.67 -7.71
CA VAL A 693 5.74 63.72 -8.70
C VAL A 693 4.43 64.35 -9.14
N ASN A 694 4.18 65.60 -8.72
CA ASN A 694 2.85 66.20 -8.81
C ASN A 694 2.53 66.85 -10.17
N ALA A 695 3.55 67.08 -11.01
CA ALA A 695 3.39 67.71 -12.33
C ALA A 695 4.15 66.94 -13.40
N ALA A 696 3.65 67.00 -14.64
CA ALA A 696 4.36 66.47 -15.79
C ALA A 696 5.64 67.29 -16.05
N GLY A 697 6.75 66.62 -16.35
CA GLY A 697 8.07 67.25 -16.50
C GLY A 697 9.22 66.28 -16.22
N THR A 698 10.46 66.76 -16.32
CA THR A 698 11.67 65.98 -16.01
C THR A 698 12.35 66.51 -14.75
N TYR A 699 12.66 65.61 -13.83
CA TYR A 699 13.28 65.89 -12.54
C TYR A 699 14.55 65.06 -12.36
N TYR A 700 15.56 65.60 -11.70
CA TYR A 700 16.84 64.96 -11.40
C TYR A 700 17.03 64.88 -9.89
N LEU A 701 17.28 63.68 -9.38
CA LEU A 701 17.51 63.43 -7.97
C LEU A 701 18.91 62.91 -7.71
N PHE A 702 19.47 63.24 -6.54
CA PHE A 702 20.70 62.65 -6.05
C PHE A 702 20.71 62.62 -4.52
N CYS A 703 21.50 61.70 -3.97
CA CYS A 703 21.75 61.58 -2.54
C CYS A 703 23.15 62.11 -2.20
N LYS A 704 23.25 62.90 -1.13
CA LYS A 704 24.52 63.24 -0.47
C LYS A 704 24.66 62.37 0.77
N VAL A 705 25.84 61.77 0.96
CA VAL A 705 26.18 61.03 2.18
C VAL A 705 27.37 61.69 2.86
N THR A 706 27.28 61.86 4.18
CA THR A 706 28.38 62.31 5.04
C THR A 706 28.85 61.15 5.90
N ASN A 707 30.16 60.88 5.90
CA ASN A 707 30.77 59.87 6.76
C ASN A 707 30.84 60.37 8.20
N GLY A 708 30.55 59.54 9.20
CA GLY A 708 30.58 59.92 10.61
C GLY A 708 31.96 59.78 11.29
N CYS A 709 33.00 59.32 10.58
CA CYS A 709 34.37 59.34 11.09
C CYS A 709 35.00 60.73 11.05
N SER A 710 36.09 60.91 11.82
CA SER A 710 36.82 62.18 11.95
C SER A 710 37.22 62.75 10.58
N GLY A 711 36.86 64.01 10.32
CA GLY A 711 37.05 64.67 9.02
C GLY A 711 35.79 64.75 8.14
N ASN A 712 34.73 64.00 8.48
CA ASN A 712 33.40 64.03 7.85
C ASN A 712 33.40 64.13 6.30
N PRO A 713 34.16 63.30 5.56
CA PRO A 713 34.17 63.36 4.11
C PRO A 713 32.79 63.04 3.52
N THR A 714 32.42 63.71 2.42
CA THR A 714 31.10 63.58 1.77
C THR A 714 31.18 62.99 0.37
N GLY A 715 30.22 62.14 0.01
CA GLY A 715 30.05 61.59 -1.34
C GLY A 715 28.67 61.91 -1.94
N PHE A 716 28.57 61.84 -3.26
CA PHE A 716 27.33 62.04 -4.02
C PHE A 716 27.00 60.81 -4.87
N SER A 717 25.71 60.53 -5.05
CA SER A 717 25.25 59.51 -5.98
C SER A 717 25.29 60.00 -7.43
N PRO A 718 25.19 59.10 -8.42
CA PRO A 718 24.74 59.46 -9.76
C PRO A 718 23.36 60.13 -9.74
N PHE A 719 23.01 60.86 -10.81
CA PHE A 719 21.69 61.46 -10.96
C PHE A 719 20.64 60.43 -11.40
N PHE A 720 19.51 60.40 -10.72
CA PHE A 720 18.30 59.69 -11.15
C PHE A 720 17.39 60.65 -11.92
N THR A 721 17.06 60.32 -13.17
CA THR A 721 16.16 61.09 -14.03
C THR A 721 14.74 60.53 -13.92
N VAL A 722 13.79 61.35 -13.48
CA VAL A 722 12.37 61.00 -13.37
C VAL A 722 11.58 61.85 -14.36
N THR A 723 10.99 61.24 -15.37
CA THR A 723 10.13 61.91 -16.34
C THR A 723 8.67 61.57 -16.06
N ALA A 724 7.88 62.59 -15.74
CA ALA A 724 6.45 62.49 -15.49
C ALA A 724 5.64 62.89 -16.74
N THR A 725 4.76 62.02 -17.23
CA THR A 725 3.80 62.30 -18.32
C THR A 725 2.41 62.65 -17.78
N VAL A 726 1.56 63.29 -18.59
CA VAL A 726 0.17 63.67 -18.20
C VAL A 726 -0.63 62.42 -17.81
N ASN A 727 -1.44 62.51 -16.75
CA ASN A 727 -2.27 61.41 -16.29
C ASN A 727 -3.46 61.15 -17.22
N PRO A 728 -3.53 59.99 -17.90
CA PRO A 728 -4.65 59.66 -18.80
C PRO A 728 -6.01 59.68 -18.10
N ALA A 729 -6.05 59.42 -16.79
CA ALA A 729 -7.28 59.44 -16.02
C ALA A 729 -7.98 60.82 -16.03
N SER A 730 -7.22 61.90 -16.24
CA SER A 730 -7.73 63.28 -16.29
C SER A 730 -8.35 63.69 -17.63
N ILE A 731 -8.23 62.84 -18.67
CA ILE A 731 -8.85 63.06 -19.99
C ILE A 731 -10.36 62.76 -19.90
N THR A 732 -11.18 63.52 -20.62
CA THR A 732 -12.65 63.38 -20.58
C THR A 732 -13.08 62.02 -21.15
N THR A 733 -14.01 61.32 -20.48
CA THR A 733 -14.53 60.01 -20.94
C THR A 733 -15.27 60.15 -22.28
N GLY A 734 -14.97 59.24 -23.22
CA GLY A 734 -15.63 59.10 -24.52
C GLY A 734 -16.52 57.87 -24.61
N SER A 735 -17.06 57.62 -25.81
CA SER A 735 -17.89 56.46 -26.14
C SER A 735 -17.16 55.43 -27.02
N GLY A 736 -17.63 54.18 -27.00
CA GLY A 736 -17.00 53.05 -27.71
C GLY A 736 -16.81 51.84 -26.79
N THR A 737 -16.41 50.70 -27.37
CA THR A 737 -16.13 49.46 -26.62
C THR A 737 -14.64 49.18 -26.64
N PHE A 738 -14.05 48.80 -25.50
CA PHE A 738 -12.63 48.45 -25.43
C PHE A 738 -12.39 47.14 -24.68
N GLY A 739 -12.17 46.05 -25.42
CA GLY A 739 -12.19 44.70 -24.86
C GLY A 739 -10.87 43.93 -25.01
N GLY A 740 -10.62 43.00 -24.10
CA GLY A 740 -9.50 42.04 -24.13
C GLY A 740 -9.48 41.20 -22.85
N ARG A 741 -8.43 40.39 -22.63
CA ARG A 741 -8.31 39.57 -21.42
C ARG A 741 -7.92 40.44 -20.22
N THR A 742 -8.77 40.51 -19.21
CA THR A 742 -8.59 41.41 -18.05
C THR A 742 -8.14 40.70 -16.78
N CYS A 743 -8.01 39.38 -16.77
CA CYS A 743 -7.60 38.64 -15.59
C CYS A 743 -6.59 37.55 -15.93
N PHE A 744 -5.50 37.56 -15.15
CA PHE A 744 -4.41 36.61 -15.21
C PHE A 744 -4.18 36.04 -13.80
N ASP A 745 -4.34 34.73 -13.70
CA ASP A 745 -3.99 33.96 -12.51
C ASP A 745 -2.70 33.19 -12.78
N ILE A 746 -1.62 33.54 -12.08
CA ILE A 746 -0.33 32.85 -12.25
C ILE A 746 -0.33 31.45 -11.60
N ALA A 747 -1.23 31.17 -10.65
CA ALA A 747 -1.37 29.89 -9.95
C ALA A 747 -0.02 29.29 -9.50
N GLU A 748 0.69 29.98 -8.60
CA GLU A 748 2.05 29.59 -8.16
C GLU A 748 2.18 29.31 -6.65
N SER A 749 1.37 29.94 -5.79
CA SER A 749 1.57 29.86 -4.34
C SER A 749 0.32 29.88 -3.47
N ASN A 750 -0.65 30.78 -3.71
CA ASN A 750 -1.81 30.85 -2.82
C ASN A 750 -2.63 29.55 -2.93
N ASP A 751 -2.93 28.90 -1.81
CA ASP A 751 -3.72 27.67 -1.77
C ASP A 751 -4.68 27.73 -0.59
N ASP A 752 -5.67 28.61 -0.74
CA ASP A 752 -6.64 28.93 0.30
C ASP A 752 -8.03 29.11 -0.29
N ASP A 753 -9.01 29.27 0.61
CA ASP A 753 -10.40 29.44 0.23
C ASP A 753 -10.62 30.79 -0.50
N ASP A 754 -9.85 31.87 -0.27
CA ASP A 754 -10.11 33.16 -0.94
C ASP A 754 -9.70 33.13 -2.43
N CYS A 755 -8.55 32.50 -2.69
CA CYS A 755 -7.93 32.46 -4.00
C CYS A 755 -8.31 31.22 -4.81
N GLY A 756 -8.92 30.22 -4.15
CA GLY A 756 -9.29 28.93 -4.71
C GLY A 756 -8.10 27.96 -4.67
N ARG A 757 -8.41 26.66 -4.57
CA ARG A 757 -7.37 25.62 -4.44
C ARG A 757 -6.41 25.63 -5.61
N LEU A 758 -5.11 25.66 -5.34
CA LEU A 758 -4.05 25.73 -6.33
C LEU A 758 -4.18 24.62 -7.39
N SER A 759 -4.49 23.39 -6.97
CA SER A 759 -4.65 22.23 -7.87
C SER A 759 -5.71 22.45 -8.96
N THR A 760 -6.77 23.21 -8.68
CA THR A 760 -7.86 23.49 -9.62
C THR A 760 -7.52 24.63 -10.59
N ARG A 761 -6.52 25.46 -10.25
CA ARG A 761 -6.13 26.66 -11.00
C ARG A 761 -4.99 26.41 -11.98
N LEU A 762 -4.17 25.37 -11.75
CA LEU A 762 -3.01 25.03 -12.58
C LEU A 762 -3.34 24.86 -14.07
N GLY A 763 -4.50 24.30 -14.41
CA GLY A 763 -4.92 24.11 -15.80
C GLY A 763 -5.20 25.41 -16.57
N MET A 764 -5.36 26.53 -15.86
CA MET A 764 -5.61 27.87 -16.43
C MET A 764 -4.47 28.86 -16.12
N LYS A 765 -3.33 28.34 -15.66
CA LYS A 765 -2.16 29.13 -15.29
C LYS A 765 -1.79 30.10 -16.40
N SER A 766 -1.67 31.36 -16.02
CA SER A 766 -1.16 32.45 -16.85
C SER A 766 0.34 32.58 -16.60
N ASP A 767 1.13 31.79 -17.33
CA ASP A 767 2.60 31.87 -17.26
C ASP A 767 3.14 32.95 -18.20
N PHE A 768 3.56 34.09 -17.63
CA PHE A 768 4.13 35.22 -18.36
C PHE A 768 5.52 34.96 -18.94
N ASN A 769 6.16 33.81 -18.65
CA ASN A 769 7.36 33.40 -19.36
C ASN A 769 7.04 32.86 -20.76
N LEU A 770 5.77 32.57 -21.06
CA LEU A 770 5.31 32.11 -22.36
C LEU A 770 4.80 33.27 -23.22
N ALA A 771 5.19 33.28 -24.50
CA ALA A 771 4.79 34.32 -25.46
C ALA A 771 3.26 34.46 -25.60
N ALA A 772 2.54 33.33 -25.53
CA ALA A 772 1.08 33.30 -25.66
C ALA A 772 0.34 33.98 -24.48
N THR A 773 0.97 34.07 -23.32
CA THR A 773 0.41 34.75 -22.14
C THR A 773 0.92 36.18 -22.05
N ASN A 774 2.21 36.39 -22.29
CA ASN A 774 2.82 37.70 -22.10
C ASN A 774 2.44 38.69 -23.21
N THR A 775 1.98 38.23 -24.37
CA THR A 775 1.55 39.11 -25.46
C THR A 775 0.04 39.02 -25.59
N GLN A 776 -0.65 40.14 -25.34
CA GLN A 776 -2.11 40.21 -25.34
C GLN A 776 -2.62 41.29 -26.29
N SER A 777 -3.74 41.01 -26.95
CA SER A 777 -4.41 41.94 -27.84
C SER A 777 -5.64 42.54 -27.17
N TYR A 778 -5.78 43.86 -27.29
CA TYR A 778 -6.91 44.63 -26.79
C TYR A 778 -7.51 45.43 -27.94
N VAL A 779 -8.82 45.35 -28.14
CA VAL A 779 -9.49 45.91 -29.32
C VAL A 779 -10.42 47.02 -28.90
N PHE A 780 -10.12 48.23 -29.38
CA PHE A 780 -10.98 49.40 -29.25
C PHE A 780 -11.82 49.56 -30.50
N THR A 781 -13.14 49.65 -30.34
CA THR A 781 -14.09 49.95 -31.41
C THR A 781 -14.83 51.25 -31.07
N PRO A 782 -14.63 52.33 -31.83
CA PRO A 782 -15.31 53.59 -31.57
C PRO A 782 -16.80 53.47 -31.93
N SER A 783 -17.65 54.26 -31.28
CA SER A 783 -19.10 54.32 -31.59
C SER A 783 -19.43 55.18 -32.82
N GLY A 784 -18.42 55.77 -33.45
CA GLY A 784 -18.51 56.69 -34.60
C GLY A 784 -17.12 56.95 -35.20
N ASN A 785 -17.00 57.94 -36.09
CA ASN A 785 -15.71 58.28 -36.69
C ASN A 785 -14.84 59.06 -35.69
N VAL A 786 -13.65 58.55 -35.41
CA VAL A 786 -12.65 59.18 -34.53
C VAL A 786 -11.30 59.26 -35.26
N SER A 787 -10.33 60.02 -34.75
CA SER A 787 -8.96 60.07 -35.27
C SER A 787 -7.93 60.05 -34.15
N ASN A 788 -6.65 59.87 -34.51
CA ASN A 788 -5.53 59.87 -33.57
C ASN A 788 -5.70 58.92 -32.37
N VAL A 789 -6.09 57.67 -32.63
CA VAL A 789 -6.18 56.64 -31.59
C VAL A 789 -4.78 56.33 -31.05
N ARG A 790 -4.57 56.51 -29.76
CA ARG A 790 -3.32 56.28 -29.03
C ARG A 790 -3.58 55.37 -27.85
N PHE A 791 -2.70 54.41 -27.63
CA PHE A 791 -2.80 53.50 -26.50
C PHE A 791 -1.74 53.84 -25.46
N VAL A 792 -2.21 54.15 -24.26
CA VAL A 792 -1.35 54.41 -23.11
C VAL A 792 -1.81 53.57 -21.92
N TYR A 793 -0.98 53.42 -20.90
CA TYR A 793 -1.31 52.63 -19.73
C TYR A 793 -0.82 53.28 -18.44
N VAL A 794 -1.46 52.90 -17.34
CA VAL A 794 -1.08 53.26 -15.97
C VAL A 794 -1.02 51.96 -15.15
N GLU A 795 0.09 51.73 -14.47
CA GLU A 795 0.35 50.52 -13.67
C GLU A 795 0.15 50.79 -12.17
N SER A 796 -0.30 49.79 -11.44
CA SER A 796 -0.35 49.82 -9.97
C SER A 796 1.04 49.80 -9.34
N LEU A 797 2.02 49.26 -10.06
CA LEU A 797 3.41 49.22 -9.67
C LEU A 797 4.26 49.65 -10.87
N THR A 798 4.66 50.91 -10.87
CA THR A 798 5.27 51.57 -12.02
C THR A 798 6.51 50.84 -12.52
N GLY A 799 6.53 50.56 -13.82
CA GLY A 799 7.60 49.91 -14.53
C GLY A 799 7.75 48.42 -14.25
N GLN A 800 6.77 47.75 -13.63
CA GLN A 800 6.88 46.33 -13.26
C GLN A 800 5.94 45.39 -14.02
N ILE A 801 4.93 45.89 -14.73
CA ILE A 801 3.85 45.06 -15.30
C ILE A 801 3.97 44.97 -16.83
N VAL A 802 4.04 46.10 -17.52
CA VAL A 802 4.10 46.20 -18.98
C VAL A 802 5.54 46.41 -19.44
N ALA A 803 5.95 45.62 -20.42
CA ALA A 803 7.21 45.78 -21.14
C ALA A 803 7.06 46.79 -22.28
N SER A 804 5.98 46.68 -23.08
CA SER A 804 5.67 47.61 -24.17
C SER A 804 4.18 47.60 -24.53
N ILE A 805 3.73 48.67 -25.17
CA ILE A 805 2.41 48.77 -25.82
C ILE A 805 2.60 49.34 -27.23
N SER A 806 1.82 48.85 -28.19
CA SER A 806 1.80 49.35 -29.56
C SER A 806 0.38 49.24 -30.14
N GLY A 807 0.15 49.83 -31.33
CA GLY A 807 -1.14 49.78 -32.02
C GLY A 807 -1.76 51.14 -32.32
N ASP A 808 -1.07 52.24 -31.99
CA ASP A 808 -1.53 53.60 -32.28
C ASP A 808 -1.90 53.78 -33.76
N ASN A 809 -3.01 54.49 -34.00
CA ASN A 809 -3.50 54.81 -35.33
C ASN A 809 -3.73 56.33 -35.45
N PRO A 810 -2.82 57.07 -36.13
CA PRO A 810 -2.97 58.51 -36.32
C PRO A 810 -4.08 58.90 -37.31
N GLY A 811 -4.59 57.95 -38.10
CA GLY A 811 -5.62 58.20 -39.12
C GLY A 811 -7.04 58.28 -38.57
N ALA A 812 -8.00 58.60 -39.45
CA ALA A 812 -9.43 58.51 -39.15
C ALA A 812 -9.89 57.04 -39.20
N VAL A 813 -10.65 56.61 -38.19
CA VAL A 813 -11.13 55.23 -38.04
C VAL A 813 -12.57 55.20 -37.54
N SER A 814 -13.35 54.27 -38.08
CA SER A 814 -14.71 53.94 -37.62
C SER A 814 -14.88 52.45 -37.28
N GLY A 815 -13.85 51.64 -37.54
CA GLY A 815 -13.79 50.21 -37.22
C GLY A 815 -12.84 49.89 -36.07
N PRO A 816 -12.69 48.61 -35.72
CA PRO A 816 -11.84 48.18 -34.60
C PRO A 816 -10.36 48.51 -34.82
N VAL A 817 -9.68 48.95 -33.76
CA VAL A 817 -8.23 49.20 -33.69
C VAL A 817 -7.66 48.34 -32.55
N THR A 818 -6.60 47.59 -32.85
CA THR A 818 -6.00 46.65 -31.90
C THR A 818 -4.72 47.20 -31.29
N ALA A 819 -4.69 47.28 -29.96
CA ALA A 819 -3.48 47.47 -29.18
C ALA A 819 -2.84 46.10 -28.87
N THR A 820 -1.52 46.01 -29.02
CA THR A 820 -0.74 44.87 -28.54
C THR A 820 0.00 45.28 -27.28
N VAL A 821 -0.27 44.62 -26.17
CA VAL A 821 0.42 44.82 -24.89
C VAL A 821 1.33 43.63 -24.64
N VAL A 822 2.60 43.90 -24.42
CA VAL A 822 3.58 42.91 -23.97
C VAL A 822 3.80 43.12 -22.48
N TYR A 823 3.43 42.13 -21.68
CA TYR A 823 3.65 42.04 -20.24
C TYR A 823 5.07 41.53 -19.94
N LYS A 824 5.63 41.95 -18.80
CA LYS A 824 6.96 41.51 -18.37
C LYS A 824 6.93 40.04 -17.93
N THR A 825 7.96 39.30 -18.30
CA THR A 825 8.15 37.90 -17.87
C THR A 825 8.33 37.78 -16.36
N SER A 826 8.88 38.81 -15.71
CA SER A 826 9.07 38.88 -14.25
C SER A 826 7.78 38.83 -13.42
N LEU A 827 6.60 38.87 -14.05
CA LEU A 827 5.33 38.71 -13.35
C LEU A 827 5.11 37.27 -12.84
N SER A 828 5.59 36.26 -13.56
CA SER A 828 5.59 34.86 -13.14
C SER A 828 6.95 34.45 -12.58
N SER A 829 6.99 33.44 -11.71
CA SER A 829 8.27 32.89 -11.23
C SER A 829 9.06 32.28 -12.38
N GLY A 830 10.39 32.39 -12.32
CA GLY A 830 11.30 31.92 -13.36
C GLY A 830 12.61 31.41 -12.78
N ALA A 831 13.60 31.17 -13.64
CA ALA A 831 14.91 30.63 -13.24
C ALA A 831 15.65 31.46 -12.19
N ASN A 832 15.30 32.75 -12.05
CA ASN A 832 15.96 33.71 -11.17
C ASN A 832 15.17 34.03 -9.88
N GLY A 833 14.13 33.25 -9.56
CA GLY A 833 13.37 33.39 -8.31
C GLY A 833 11.87 33.67 -8.50
N GLN A 834 11.23 34.08 -7.40
CA GLN A 834 9.79 34.37 -7.33
C GLN A 834 9.41 35.58 -8.19
N GLY A 835 8.32 35.46 -8.95
CA GLY A 835 7.80 36.54 -9.79
C GLY A 835 7.10 37.64 -8.98
N THR A 836 6.95 38.83 -9.55
CA THR A 836 6.35 39.99 -8.87
C THR A 836 4.88 39.77 -8.49
N ALA A 837 4.16 38.89 -9.20
CA ALA A 837 2.78 38.53 -8.87
C ALA A 837 2.66 37.33 -7.91
N PHE A 838 3.78 36.72 -7.48
CA PHE A 838 3.81 35.62 -6.51
C PHE A 838 3.13 36.04 -5.21
N GLY A 839 2.19 35.22 -4.71
CA GLY A 839 1.44 35.46 -3.49
C GLY A 839 0.43 36.61 -3.53
N LYS A 840 0.20 37.25 -4.68
CA LYS A 840 -0.78 38.36 -4.79
C LYS A 840 -2.21 37.84 -4.66
N THR A 841 -2.92 38.31 -3.65
CA THR A 841 -4.34 38.01 -3.39
C THR A 841 -5.27 38.81 -4.31
N ARG A 842 -6.58 38.56 -4.25
CA ARG A 842 -7.58 39.41 -4.95
C ARG A 842 -7.51 40.87 -4.50
N ALA A 843 -7.27 41.10 -3.20
CA ALA A 843 -7.28 42.43 -2.61
C ALA A 843 -6.03 43.26 -2.96
N ASN A 844 -4.90 42.63 -3.26
CA ASN A 844 -3.63 43.30 -3.53
C ASN A 844 -3.06 42.98 -4.93
N ALA A 845 -3.92 42.55 -5.85
CA ALA A 845 -3.58 42.24 -7.23
C ALA A 845 -2.81 43.39 -7.91
N LEU A 846 -1.83 43.05 -8.73
CA LEU A 846 -1.20 44.03 -9.63
C LEU A 846 -2.22 44.39 -10.71
N SER A 847 -2.30 45.66 -11.09
CA SER A 847 -3.23 46.10 -12.12
C SER A 847 -2.58 47.02 -13.13
N VAL A 848 -3.00 46.92 -14.38
CA VAL A 848 -2.70 47.90 -15.42
C VAL A 848 -4.00 48.40 -16.03
N THR A 849 -4.22 49.70 -16.00
CA THR A 849 -5.32 50.35 -16.72
C THR A 849 -4.80 50.83 -18.06
N ILE A 850 -5.36 50.29 -19.13
CA ILE A 850 -5.04 50.61 -20.53
C ILE A 850 -6.10 51.61 -21.01
N TYR A 851 -5.65 52.66 -21.70
CA TYR A 851 -6.48 53.72 -22.23
C TYR A 851 -6.35 53.75 -23.74
N ALA A 852 -7.49 53.70 -24.43
CA ALA A 852 -7.61 54.15 -25.81
C ALA A 852 -7.97 55.63 -25.79
N ILE A 853 -7.02 56.49 -26.15
CA ILE A 853 -7.21 57.94 -26.28
C ILE A 853 -7.45 58.26 -27.75
N TYR A 854 -8.49 58.99 -28.08
CA TYR A 854 -8.79 59.39 -29.45
C TYR A 854 -9.34 60.81 -29.49
N THR A 855 -9.38 61.42 -30.67
CA THR A 855 -9.99 62.73 -30.89
C THR A 855 -11.32 62.57 -31.65
N ASP A 856 -12.39 63.17 -31.13
CA ASP A 856 -13.74 63.16 -31.76
C ASP A 856 -14.10 64.48 -32.45
N GLY A 857 -13.14 65.40 -32.55
CA GLY A 857 -13.33 66.77 -33.06
C GLY A 857 -13.58 67.82 -31.96
N THR A 858 -13.85 67.42 -30.71
CA THR A 858 -14.02 68.33 -29.56
C THR A 858 -12.86 68.34 -28.57
N GLY A 859 -11.86 67.48 -28.80
CA GLY A 859 -10.68 67.30 -27.96
C GLY A 859 -10.36 65.81 -27.77
N ASP A 860 -9.37 65.52 -26.95
CA ASP A 860 -9.03 64.14 -26.58
C ASP A 860 -10.10 63.55 -25.65
N LYS A 861 -10.53 62.33 -25.99
CA LYS A 861 -11.42 61.48 -25.20
C LYS A 861 -10.71 60.19 -24.83
N LYS A 862 -11.14 59.54 -23.75
CA LYS A 862 -10.63 58.23 -23.33
C LYS A 862 -11.73 57.16 -23.23
N VAL A 863 -11.36 55.92 -23.54
CA VAL A 863 -12.04 54.70 -23.07
C VAL A 863 -10.99 53.83 -22.40
N GLU A 864 -11.31 53.25 -21.25
CA GLU A 864 -10.34 52.54 -20.40
C GLU A 864 -10.75 51.10 -20.13
N LEU A 865 -9.75 50.25 -19.90
CA LEU A 865 -9.89 48.85 -19.54
C LEU A 865 -8.80 48.48 -18.54
N THR A 866 -9.15 47.85 -17.43
CA THR A 866 -8.17 47.43 -16.41
C THR A 866 -7.95 45.93 -16.44
N ALA A 867 -6.70 45.51 -16.56
CA ALA A 867 -6.27 44.13 -16.42
C ALA A 867 -5.60 43.89 -15.07
N GLN A 868 -5.92 42.78 -14.41
CA GLN A 868 -5.39 42.37 -13.12
C GLN A 868 -4.52 41.12 -13.24
N ILE A 869 -3.38 41.13 -12.57
CA ILE A 869 -2.42 40.03 -12.47
C ILE A 869 -2.26 39.66 -11.00
N LYS A 870 -2.59 38.41 -10.68
CA LYS A 870 -2.65 37.90 -9.31
C LYS A 870 -2.31 36.42 -9.28
N ASP A 871 -2.11 35.90 -8.08
CA ASP A 871 -2.00 34.46 -7.80
C ASP A 871 -3.31 33.95 -7.21
N CYS A 872 -4.43 34.33 -7.81
CA CYS A 872 -5.79 33.95 -7.39
C CYS A 872 -6.70 33.79 -8.59
N MET A 873 -7.66 32.88 -8.47
CA MET A 873 -8.49 32.46 -9.57
C MET A 873 -9.21 33.59 -10.31
N CYS A 874 -9.10 33.56 -11.64
CA CYS A 874 -9.92 34.32 -12.56
C CYS A 874 -11.21 33.57 -12.84
N CYS A 875 -12.36 34.23 -12.65
CA CYS A 875 -13.64 33.61 -12.96
C CYS A 875 -14.18 34.08 -14.30
N GLY A 876 -14.56 33.15 -15.16
CA GLY A 876 -15.14 33.50 -16.44
C GLY A 876 -15.31 32.34 -17.40
N ALA A 877 -15.88 32.64 -18.56
CA ALA A 877 -16.29 31.65 -19.54
C ALA A 877 -16.16 32.19 -20.97
N LYS A 878 -16.11 31.29 -21.94
CA LYS A 878 -16.14 31.62 -23.36
C LYS A 878 -17.53 32.09 -23.78
N ILE A 879 -17.68 33.32 -24.25
CA ILE A 879 -18.94 33.81 -24.84
C ILE A 879 -19.00 33.58 -26.36
N SER A 880 -17.89 33.12 -26.96
CA SER A 880 -17.81 32.62 -28.33
C SER A 880 -16.59 31.68 -28.42
N PRO A 881 -16.36 30.96 -29.55
CA PRO A 881 -15.22 30.04 -29.67
C PRO A 881 -13.86 30.67 -29.34
N THR A 882 -13.71 31.96 -29.61
CA THR A 882 -12.44 32.71 -29.50
C THR A 882 -12.46 33.80 -28.43
N VAL A 883 -13.61 34.11 -27.83
CA VAL A 883 -13.75 35.20 -26.87
C VAL A 883 -14.07 34.66 -25.48
N TRP A 884 -13.11 34.80 -24.57
CA TRP A 884 -13.29 34.56 -23.14
C TRP A 884 -13.59 35.88 -22.43
N LYS A 885 -14.57 35.89 -21.53
CA LYS A 885 -14.95 37.04 -20.72
C LYS A 885 -14.89 36.73 -19.25
N GLU A 886 -14.45 37.71 -18.47
CA GLU A 886 -14.42 37.64 -17.03
C GLU A 886 -15.83 37.92 -16.46
N PHE A 887 -16.19 37.12 -15.47
CA PHE A 887 -17.40 37.26 -14.68
C PHE A 887 -17.00 37.50 -13.22
N MET A 888 -17.88 38.12 -12.46
CA MET A 888 -17.68 38.18 -11.01
C MET A 888 -17.54 36.76 -10.44
N CYS A 889 -16.54 36.53 -9.60
CA CYS A 889 -16.34 35.23 -8.95
C CYS A 889 -17.44 34.87 -7.94
N TYR A 890 -18.11 35.87 -7.40
CA TYR A 890 -19.24 35.71 -6.48
C TYR A 890 -20.50 36.37 -7.05
N ASN A 891 -21.67 35.87 -6.66
CA ASN A 891 -22.93 36.51 -7.02
C ASN A 891 -23.03 37.90 -6.36
N LEU A 892 -23.78 38.79 -6.98
CA LEU A 892 -24.00 40.13 -6.43
C LEU A 892 -24.65 40.06 -5.04
N GLY A 893 -24.04 40.71 -4.05
CA GLY A 893 -24.51 40.68 -2.66
C GLY A 893 -24.11 39.43 -1.88
N SER A 894 -23.07 38.69 -2.31
CA SER A 894 -22.45 37.63 -1.51
C SER A 894 -21.98 38.15 -0.15
N VAL A 895 -22.29 37.42 0.92
CA VAL A 895 -21.90 37.79 2.30
C VAL A 895 -20.48 37.36 2.64
N ASP A 896 -19.93 36.42 1.88
CA ASP A 896 -18.55 35.95 2.01
C ASP A 896 -17.89 35.92 0.62
N THR A 897 -16.87 36.75 0.43
CA THR A 897 -16.05 36.80 -0.78
C THR A 897 -14.64 36.26 -0.54
N SER A 898 -14.40 35.66 0.64
CA SER A 898 -13.16 35.01 1.04
C SER A 898 -13.22 33.48 0.99
N SER A 899 -14.37 32.93 0.60
CA SER A 899 -14.60 31.50 0.42
C SER A 899 -14.32 31.02 -1.02
N ASP A 900 -14.02 29.72 -1.21
CA ASP A 900 -13.61 29.18 -2.53
C ASP A 900 -14.68 29.45 -3.60
N PRO A 901 -14.39 30.27 -4.64
CA PRO A 901 -15.39 30.59 -5.64
C PRO A 901 -15.76 29.41 -6.55
N MET A 902 -15.00 28.31 -6.59
CA MET A 902 -15.39 27.08 -7.31
C MET A 902 -16.26 26.14 -6.46
N LYS A 903 -16.45 26.42 -5.18
CA LYS A 903 -17.20 25.55 -4.28
C LYS A 903 -18.63 26.06 -4.13
N PRO A 904 -19.66 25.35 -4.61
CA PRO A 904 -21.04 25.76 -4.35
C PRO A 904 -21.33 25.64 -2.85
N ILE A 905 -21.38 26.77 -2.16
CA ILE A 905 -21.77 26.88 -0.75
C ILE A 905 -22.76 28.03 -0.58
N ALA A 906 -23.55 27.96 0.49
CA ALA A 906 -24.60 28.94 0.77
C ALA A 906 -24.09 30.38 0.85
N SER A 907 -22.89 30.59 1.42
CA SER A 907 -22.35 31.94 1.66
C SER A 907 -21.98 32.70 0.38
N ILE A 908 -21.78 32.00 -0.76
CA ILE A 908 -21.38 32.61 -2.03
C ILE A 908 -22.54 32.85 -3.02
N GLN A 909 -23.77 32.48 -2.66
CA GLN A 909 -24.95 32.56 -3.52
C GLN A 909 -25.42 33.99 -3.79
N GLY A 910 -25.09 34.94 -2.91
CA GLY A 910 -25.51 36.33 -3.02
C GLY A 910 -27.03 36.53 -2.94
N GLY A 911 -27.45 37.78 -3.14
CA GLY A 911 -28.87 38.16 -3.07
C GLY A 911 -29.65 37.77 -4.33
N THR A 912 -30.97 37.83 -4.24
CA THR A 912 -31.89 37.77 -5.38
C THR A 912 -32.51 39.14 -5.63
N TYR A 913 -32.65 39.50 -6.91
CA TYR A 913 -33.07 40.85 -7.31
C TYR A 913 -34.19 40.75 -8.34
N GLY A 914 -35.17 41.67 -8.26
CA GLY A 914 -36.13 41.87 -9.34
C GLY A 914 -35.45 42.46 -10.57
N TRP A 915 -36.07 42.31 -11.74
CA TRP A 915 -35.53 42.93 -12.96
C TRP A 915 -35.45 44.46 -12.81
N GLY A 916 -34.25 45.03 -12.99
CA GLY A 916 -34.00 46.46 -12.83
C GLY A 916 -33.77 46.93 -11.37
N GLU A 917 -33.90 46.05 -10.37
CA GLU A 917 -33.66 46.35 -8.94
C GLU A 917 -32.21 46.08 -8.50
N PHE A 918 -31.23 46.14 -9.41
CA PHE A 918 -29.81 45.91 -9.12
C PHE A 918 -28.92 46.81 -9.98
N ALA A 919 -27.69 47.02 -9.53
CA ALA A 919 -26.65 47.67 -10.31
C ALA A 919 -25.38 46.81 -10.28
N CYS A 920 -24.86 46.48 -11.47
CA CYS A 920 -23.53 45.86 -11.55
C CYS A 920 -22.47 46.89 -11.11
N PRO A 921 -21.37 46.44 -10.47
CA PRO A 921 -20.26 47.32 -10.13
C PRO A 921 -19.70 48.04 -11.36
N ALA A 922 -19.05 49.19 -11.15
CA ALA A 922 -18.41 49.93 -12.23
C ALA A 922 -17.45 49.02 -13.03
N GLY A 923 -17.56 49.06 -14.37
CA GLY A 923 -16.80 48.17 -15.26
C GLY A 923 -17.47 46.81 -15.53
N TYR A 924 -18.61 46.52 -14.91
CA TYR A 924 -19.40 45.30 -15.13
C TYR A 924 -20.81 45.61 -15.63
N ARG A 925 -21.40 44.67 -16.37
CA ARG A 925 -22.79 44.69 -16.85
C ARG A 925 -23.41 43.30 -16.82
N LEU A 926 -24.70 43.21 -17.10
CA LEU A 926 -25.34 41.92 -17.36
C LEU A 926 -24.92 41.34 -18.72
N PRO A 927 -24.74 40.02 -18.81
CA PRO A 927 -24.57 39.35 -20.09
C PRO A 927 -25.82 39.52 -20.97
N THR A 928 -25.61 39.74 -22.26
CA THR A 928 -26.68 39.70 -23.26
C THR A 928 -27.19 38.27 -23.45
N THR A 929 -28.37 38.13 -24.04
CA THR A 929 -28.91 36.83 -24.46
C THR A 929 -27.92 36.05 -25.34
N ALA A 930 -27.27 36.73 -26.29
CA ALA A 930 -26.31 36.10 -27.20
C ALA A 930 -25.04 35.63 -26.46
N GLU A 931 -24.56 36.41 -25.50
CA GLU A 931 -23.39 36.03 -24.69
C GLU A 931 -23.70 34.84 -23.80
N TRP A 932 -24.87 34.80 -23.16
CA TRP A 932 -25.26 33.61 -22.40
C TRP A 932 -25.42 32.37 -23.29
N GLN A 933 -26.00 32.50 -24.50
CA GLN A 933 -26.02 31.41 -25.48
C GLN A 933 -24.61 30.96 -25.87
N GLY A 934 -23.71 31.92 -26.02
CA GLY A 934 -22.30 31.70 -26.22
C GLY A 934 -21.65 30.91 -25.09
N VAL A 935 -21.95 31.26 -23.83
CA VAL A 935 -21.48 30.52 -22.66
C VAL A 935 -21.95 29.08 -22.69
N ILE A 936 -23.22 28.84 -22.98
CA ILE A 936 -23.78 27.48 -23.08
C ILE A 936 -23.09 26.68 -24.18
N SER A 937 -22.88 27.30 -25.35
CA SER A 937 -22.43 26.58 -26.55
C SER A 937 -20.92 26.35 -26.60
N ASN A 938 -20.12 27.15 -25.88
CA ASN A 938 -18.66 27.16 -26.02
C ASN A 938 -17.93 26.69 -24.75
N ASN A 939 -18.63 26.23 -23.72
CA ASN A 939 -18.04 25.73 -22.49
C ASN A 939 -18.68 24.41 -22.07
N THR A 940 -17.87 23.53 -21.48
CA THR A 940 -18.37 22.32 -20.83
C THR A 940 -19.18 22.71 -19.59
N ALA A 941 -20.41 22.25 -19.47
CA ALA A 941 -21.25 22.45 -18.29
C ALA A 941 -21.21 21.20 -17.40
N THR A 942 -20.67 21.33 -16.19
CA THR A 942 -20.52 20.25 -15.22
C THR A 942 -21.34 20.56 -13.97
N TRP A 943 -22.28 19.68 -13.62
CA TRP A 943 -23.03 19.81 -12.37
C TRP A 943 -22.18 19.37 -11.18
N ILE A 944 -22.10 20.21 -10.14
CA ILE A 944 -21.33 19.96 -8.92
C ILE A 944 -22.28 19.89 -7.74
N ASN A 945 -22.26 18.76 -7.02
CA ASN A 945 -23.00 18.56 -5.77
C ASN A 945 -22.02 18.21 -4.65
N TYR A 946 -21.92 19.05 -3.63
CA TYR A 946 -20.92 18.92 -2.58
C TYR A 946 -21.30 17.88 -1.51
N LEU A 947 -22.57 17.50 -1.36
CA LEU A 947 -23.04 16.60 -0.28
C LEU A 947 -23.46 15.19 -0.76
N GLY A 948 -23.17 14.82 -2.01
CA GLY A 948 -23.28 13.44 -2.50
C GLY A 948 -24.69 12.86 -2.60
N ASN A 949 -25.75 13.59 -2.23
CA ASN A 949 -27.13 13.10 -2.31
C ASN A 949 -27.86 13.73 -3.51
N ALA A 950 -28.24 12.90 -4.48
CA ALA A 950 -28.75 13.32 -5.79
C ALA A 950 -30.21 13.82 -5.81
N THR A 951 -30.90 13.87 -4.67
CA THR A 951 -32.36 14.06 -4.62
C THR A 951 -32.84 15.36 -3.98
N TYR A 952 -31.95 16.24 -3.48
CA TYR A 952 -32.35 17.57 -2.99
C TYR A 952 -31.37 18.66 -3.44
N TYR A 953 -31.88 19.66 -4.17
CA TYR A 953 -31.17 20.85 -4.63
C TYR A 953 -30.81 21.75 -3.43
N SER A 954 -29.81 21.33 -2.67
CA SER A 954 -29.31 22.06 -1.51
C SER A 954 -28.56 23.32 -1.93
N MET A 955 -28.40 24.27 -0.99
CA MET A 955 -27.54 25.44 -1.13
C MET A 955 -26.04 25.13 -1.36
N THR A 956 -25.70 23.85 -1.47
CA THR A 956 -24.34 23.34 -1.67
C THR A 956 -24.17 22.68 -3.05
N SER A 957 -25.00 23.06 -4.01
CA SER A 957 -24.95 22.60 -5.40
C SER A 957 -24.78 23.75 -6.38
N GLY A 958 -24.38 23.45 -7.61
CA GLY A 958 -24.30 24.45 -8.67
C GLY A 958 -23.72 23.88 -9.96
N MET A 959 -23.43 24.77 -10.90
CA MET A 959 -22.90 24.39 -12.19
C MET A 959 -21.60 25.11 -12.51
N LYS A 960 -20.59 24.31 -12.82
CA LYS A 960 -19.29 24.77 -13.32
C LYS A 960 -19.36 24.85 -14.84
N LEU A 961 -19.08 26.03 -15.39
CA LEU A 961 -19.05 26.35 -16.81
C LEU A 961 -17.59 26.56 -17.23
N GLY A 962 -17.10 25.63 -18.03
CA GLY A 962 -15.68 25.52 -18.34
C GLY A 962 -14.86 25.22 -17.08
N GLU A 963 -13.65 25.74 -17.03
CA GLU A 963 -12.74 25.49 -15.90
C GLU A 963 -12.81 26.56 -14.80
N SER A 964 -13.41 27.73 -15.07
CA SER A 964 -13.28 28.94 -14.25
C SER A 964 -14.59 29.64 -13.86
N LEU A 965 -15.77 29.23 -14.31
CA LEU A 965 -17.01 29.90 -13.90
C LEU A 965 -17.90 28.97 -13.08
N MET A 966 -18.07 29.27 -11.80
CA MET A 966 -19.01 28.55 -10.94
C MET A 966 -20.27 29.38 -10.70
N LEU A 967 -21.42 28.79 -11.04
CA LEU A 967 -22.73 29.36 -10.79
C LEU A 967 -23.42 28.51 -9.72
N PRO A 968 -23.48 28.95 -8.45
CA PRO A 968 -24.18 28.22 -7.41
C PRO A 968 -25.69 28.21 -7.68
N THR A 969 -26.38 27.18 -7.18
CA THR A 969 -27.85 27.15 -7.17
C THR A 969 -28.39 28.25 -6.27
N GLY A 970 -29.63 28.66 -6.51
CA GLY A 970 -30.36 29.58 -5.64
C GLY A 970 -31.51 28.89 -4.93
N GLU A 971 -31.94 29.44 -3.79
CA GLU A 971 -33.27 29.11 -3.25
C GLU A 971 -34.35 29.75 -4.13
N LEU A 972 -35.18 28.92 -4.77
CA LEU A 972 -36.51 29.36 -5.20
C LEU A 972 -37.53 28.90 -4.15
N MET A 973 -37.92 29.82 -3.28
CA MET A 973 -39.14 29.71 -2.48
C MET A 973 -40.32 30.28 -3.30
N GLY A 974 -41.27 29.45 -3.73
CA GLY A 974 -42.62 29.94 -4.10
C GLY A 974 -43.40 29.21 -5.21
N TYR A 975 -44.35 28.36 -4.78
CA TYR A 975 -45.64 27.95 -5.38
C TYR A 975 -45.76 27.47 -6.85
N GLY A 976 -45.79 26.13 -7.04
CA GLY A 976 -46.86 25.50 -7.84
C GLY A 976 -46.59 25.07 -9.30
N ALA A 977 -45.35 25.00 -9.79
CA ALA A 977 -45.06 24.53 -11.16
C ALA A 977 -44.20 23.24 -11.21
N PRO A 978 -44.43 22.30 -12.15
CA PRO A 978 -43.82 20.96 -12.12
C PRO A 978 -42.36 20.88 -12.61
N ASN A 979 -41.77 21.99 -13.08
CA ASN A 979 -40.42 22.01 -13.66
C ASN A 979 -39.52 22.95 -12.84
N TRP A 980 -38.77 22.40 -11.89
CA TRP A 980 -37.96 23.18 -10.96
C TRP A 980 -36.66 23.68 -11.64
N TYR A 981 -36.42 25.00 -11.58
CA TYR A 981 -35.21 25.67 -12.11
C TYR A 981 -34.24 25.98 -10.96
N PRO A 982 -33.34 25.08 -10.55
CA PRO A 982 -32.46 25.31 -9.41
C PRO A 982 -31.37 26.37 -9.67
N LEU A 983 -31.24 26.83 -10.92
CA LEU A 983 -30.24 27.80 -11.33
C LEU A 983 -30.87 28.78 -12.32
N THR A 984 -30.97 30.06 -11.92
CA THR A 984 -31.59 31.13 -12.70
C THR A 984 -30.76 32.41 -12.59
N TYR A 985 -30.38 33.02 -13.71
CA TYR A 985 -29.57 34.25 -13.75
C TYR A 985 -30.09 35.27 -14.76
N TRP A 986 -30.12 36.54 -14.38
CA TRP A 986 -30.54 37.63 -15.26
C TRP A 986 -29.60 37.86 -16.46
N GLY A 987 -30.18 38.27 -17.59
CA GLY A 987 -29.49 38.81 -18.76
C GLY A 987 -30.07 40.16 -19.19
N GLN A 988 -29.33 40.94 -19.98
CA GLN A 988 -29.51 42.38 -20.22
C GLN A 988 -30.91 42.85 -20.68
N ASN A 989 -31.76 41.97 -21.23
CA ASN A 989 -33.11 42.29 -21.71
C ASN A 989 -34.24 41.63 -20.89
N GLY A 990 -33.95 41.16 -19.67
CA GLY A 990 -34.91 40.42 -18.84
C GLY A 990 -35.05 38.94 -19.23
N ALA A 991 -34.23 38.46 -20.17
CA ALA A 991 -34.05 37.03 -20.43
C ALA A 991 -33.29 36.38 -19.28
N MET A 992 -33.52 35.10 -19.02
CA MET A 992 -32.87 34.37 -17.93
C MET A 992 -32.12 33.13 -18.42
N LEU A 993 -30.90 32.93 -17.93
CA LEU A 993 -30.20 31.65 -18.04
C LEU A 993 -30.81 30.69 -17.01
N ASN A 994 -31.37 29.57 -17.48
CA ASN A 994 -32.03 28.57 -16.66
C ASN A 994 -31.41 27.18 -16.84
N TYR A 995 -31.28 26.43 -15.75
CA TYR A 995 -30.99 24.99 -15.81
C TYR A 995 -32.26 24.15 -15.64
N TYR A 996 -32.49 23.21 -16.56
CA TYR A 996 -33.66 22.32 -16.56
C TYR A 996 -33.27 20.94 -16.01
N THR A 997 -33.81 20.60 -14.84
CA THR A 997 -33.47 19.37 -14.11
C THR A 997 -33.93 18.10 -14.79
N GLY A 998 -35.10 18.12 -15.45
CA GLY A 998 -35.67 16.95 -16.12
C GLY A 998 -34.83 16.41 -17.28
N ASN A 999 -34.01 17.26 -17.92
CA ASN A 999 -33.19 16.91 -19.10
C ASN A 999 -31.70 17.24 -18.93
N GLY A 1000 -31.28 17.75 -17.77
CA GLY A 1000 -29.89 18.07 -17.47
C GLY A 1000 -29.24 19.17 -18.34
N TYR A 1001 -30.02 20.07 -18.93
CA TYR A 1001 -29.56 21.03 -19.94
C TYR A 1001 -29.74 22.50 -19.51
N LEU A 1002 -28.81 23.36 -19.95
CA LEU A 1002 -28.84 24.82 -19.77
C LEU A 1002 -29.48 25.51 -20.97
N ALA A 1003 -30.48 26.34 -20.75
CA ALA A 1003 -31.13 27.09 -21.83
C ALA A 1003 -31.45 28.53 -21.39
N ILE A 1004 -31.65 29.40 -22.38
CA ILE A 1004 -32.21 30.74 -22.13
C ILE A 1004 -33.74 30.66 -22.16
N ALA A 1005 -34.38 31.03 -21.06
CA ALA A 1005 -35.82 31.23 -21.01
C ALA A 1005 -36.20 32.63 -21.52
N GLY A 1006 -37.46 32.79 -21.95
CA GLY A 1006 -38.02 34.03 -22.53
C GLY A 1006 -37.88 35.28 -21.64
N ASN A 1007 -38.46 36.41 -22.04
CA ASN A 1007 -38.35 37.64 -21.25
C ASN A 1007 -39.31 37.62 -20.03
N TRP A 1008 -38.75 37.74 -18.81
CA TRP A 1008 -39.50 37.75 -17.55
C TRP A 1008 -39.42 39.08 -16.81
N ALA A 1009 -38.97 40.16 -17.48
CA ALA A 1009 -38.75 41.48 -16.90
C ALA A 1009 -39.91 42.04 -16.05
N ASN A 1010 -41.16 41.72 -16.39
CA ASN A 1010 -42.35 42.29 -15.76
C ASN A 1010 -43.13 41.32 -14.87
N ASN A 1011 -42.62 40.11 -14.64
CA ASN A 1011 -43.37 39.05 -13.96
C ASN A 1011 -43.12 38.96 -12.44
N GLY A 1012 -42.44 39.95 -11.83
CA GLY A 1012 -42.16 39.99 -10.39
C GLY A 1012 -41.17 38.94 -9.88
N TYR A 1013 -40.53 38.17 -10.77
CA TYR A 1013 -39.52 37.18 -10.42
C TYR A 1013 -38.28 37.85 -9.82
N LYS A 1014 -37.68 37.21 -8.81
CA LYS A 1014 -36.38 37.59 -8.26
C LYS A 1014 -35.40 36.45 -8.48
N THR A 1015 -34.20 36.78 -8.94
CA THR A 1015 -33.14 35.78 -9.13
C THR A 1015 -31.75 36.34 -8.90
N HIS A 1016 -30.76 35.46 -8.84
CA HIS A 1016 -29.36 35.84 -8.67
C HIS A 1016 -28.82 36.62 -9.87
N VAL A 1017 -27.85 37.50 -9.58
CA VAL A 1017 -27.17 38.33 -10.57
C VAL A 1017 -25.70 37.96 -10.61
N ARG A 1018 -25.23 37.61 -11.81
CA ARG A 1018 -23.81 37.40 -12.11
C ARG A 1018 -23.42 38.38 -13.21
N CYS A 1019 -22.68 39.43 -12.84
CA CYS A 1019 -22.22 40.42 -13.80
C CYS A 1019 -20.96 39.94 -14.53
N MET A 1020 -20.82 40.33 -15.78
CA MET A 1020 -19.62 40.17 -16.61
C MET A 1020 -18.98 41.52 -16.89
N THR A 1021 -17.71 41.55 -17.28
CA THR A 1021 -17.06 42.82 -17.65
C THR A 1021 -17.82 43.50 -18.79
N ALA A 1022 -18.01 44.81 -18.67
CA ALA A 1022 -18.81 45.61 -19.60
C ALA A 1022 -18.22 45.66 -21.00
N ASN A 1023 -16.89 45.66 -21.09
CA ASN A 1023 -16.13 45.78 -22.33
C ASN A 1023 -15.37 44.51 -22.67
#